data_AF-A0A840S6N0-F1
#
_entry.id   AF-A0A840S6N0-F1
#
_cell.length_a   1.000
_cell.length_b   1.000
_cell.length_c   1.000
_cell.angle_alpha   90.00
_cell.angle_beta   90.00
_cell.angle_gamma   90.00
#
_symmetry.space_group_name_H-M   'P 1'
#
loop_
_entity.id
_entity.type
_entity.pdbx_description
1 polymer ?
#
loop_
_entity_poly.entity_id
_entity_poly.type
_entity_poly.pdbx_seq_one_letter_code
_entity_poly.pdbx_strand_id
1 'polypeptide(L)'
;MADYYIDISAIGIEYQAYAAAPAWGAGAADKPLPQDGTGKAGPGHAAAVAIAEIKINALPADSNTLTIAGAVLTAKTAAAAKNQWTIGASVSACATNLVALLNTFGTGTAQCDAAVSSSVSPLLLALPYFAYARVKPGATDTVQIATRFAGSDLNHAINSFIAISSASWATPPTITQFAGGADGPFAYLMTTATVFGKTAGTYGAWIAASGAGTDPGANDVRHVRTRRSGADLSLTYAATTGTWAWRQGAFLYDNGTVWAGDNGKLGVTIQNTNTGSNAMRFTGTASGRTVHASRGYRNLDLTLTASGGANSSVSLLYPGAGGQFGFVRCGLLEGSNNIGSIFAVDESGAQFSVNDFNGSFVELQTVSRILWRYASASCSTRLTLNGLRVEVVGATATLTAIASFVNTTAAAGYSVQWIGGSISPKASNSYTCTNPFSVNVANQTSEFEIQGVVGVTDPSVGFTATAGPAKFTWSQTEGQNRGYRHEAIGFVCDWKGGSGFPHCGALTLQGDPWSHRVTWGAVSGLSASVSPMRTSIMHRSAAAVRTLTLQLYVPDTDTIYTDELELEVSYMSAADGWKVESVGGARGLQLAGSGRTALAASAKTWTPNGVPGHSAKKLEVTTAFPVMQNSEMLVRWSLCASRTPALLFYVSPEVEIA
;
A
#
# COMPACT_ATOMS: atom_id res chain seq x y z
N MET A 1 5.22 -19.78 -9.24
CA MET A 1 5.80 -18.58 -8.60
C MET A 1 7.24 -18.93 -8.28
N ALA A 2 8.19 -18.15 -8.77
CA ALA A 2 9.61 -18.29 -8.45
C ALA A 2 10.03 -17.27 -7.39
N ASP A 3 11.09 -17.60 -6.66
CA ASP A 3 11.76 -16.70 -5.73
C ASP A 3 12.96 -16.05 -6.42
N TYR A 4 13.09 -14.74 -6.23
CA TYR A 4 14.23 -13.95 -6.66
C TYR A 4 14.88 -13.28 -5.45
N TYR A 5 16.19 -13.16 -5.49
CA TYR A 5 17.03 -12.66 -4.41
C TYR A 5 17.76 -11.43 -4.92
N ILE A 6 17.51 -10.30 -4.27
CA ILE A 6 18.02 -8.97 -4.65
C ILE A 6 18.94 -8.48 -3.53
N ASP A 7 20.23 -8.54 -3.80
CA ASP A 7 21.29 -7.96 -2.99
C ASP A 7 21.78 -6.67 -3.64
N ILE A 8 21.35 -5.55 -3.05
CA ILE A 8 21.64 -4.20 -3.54
C ILE A 8 22.93 -3.62 -2.97
N SER A 9 23.65 -4.35 -2.12
CA SER A 9 24.85 -3.85 -1.45
C SER A 9 25.95 -3.40 -2.41
N ALA A 10 25.79 -3.76 -3.68
CA ALA A 10 26.59 -3.34 -4.80
C ALA A 10 26.17 -1.99 -5.43
N ILE A 11 25.14 -1.24 -5.00
CA ILE A 11 24.66 -0.03 -5.74
C ILE A 11 25.47 1.27 -5.41
N GLY A 12 26.63 1.15 -4.73
CA GLY A 12 27.53 2.29 -4.45
C GLY A 12 28.37 2.76 -5.64
N ILE A 13 29.18 3.81 -5.42
CA ILE A 13 30.18 4.37 -6.38
C ILE A 13 31.10 3.27 -6.94
N GLU A 14 31.36 2.24 -6.14
CA GLU A 14 32.21 1.09 -6.50
C GLU A 14 31.71 0.38 -7.76
N TYR A 15 30.40 0.31 -7.99
CA TYR A 15 29.81 -0.39 -9.14
C TYR A 15 29.61 0.49 -10.37
N GLN A 16 29.42 1.79 -10.16
CA GLN A 16 29.47 2.76 -11.26
C GLN A 16 30.87 2.80 -11.89
N ALA A 17 31.93 2.66 -11.07
CA ALA A 17 33.30 2.49 -11.55
C ALA A 17 33.48 1.17 -12.33
N TYR A 18 32.90 0.06 -11.84
CA TYR A 18 32.95 -1.22 -12.55
C TYR A 18 32.18 -1.22 -13.88
N ALA A 19 31.03 -0.54 -13.98
CA ALA A 19 30.22 -0.48 -15.21
C ALA A 19 31.00 0.13 -16.39
N ALA A 20 31.91 1.08 -16.12
CA ALA A 20 32.75 1.72 -17.12
C ALA A 20 33.99 0.87 -17.52
N ALA A 21 34.57 0.10 -16.59
CA ALA A 21 35.75 -0.74 -16.83
C ALA A 21 35.67 -2.07 -16.04
N PRO A 22 35.23 -3.19 -16.65
CA PRO A 22 35.21 -4.49 -15.98
C PRO A 22 36.64 -4.94 -15.63
N ALA A 23 36.85 -5.39 -14.39
CA ALA A 23 38.11 -6.02 -14.00
C ALA A 23 38.13 -7.48 -14.45
N TRP A 24 39.03 -7.81 -15.38
CA TRP A 24 39.34 -9.18 -15.82
C TRP A 24 40.81 -9.44 -15.52
N GLY A 25 41.10 -10.47 -14.72
CA GLY A 25 42.48 -10.85 -14.36
C GLY A 25 43.35 -11.15 -15.58
N ALA A 26 44.68 -11.04 -15.45
CA ALA A 26 45.61 -11.12 -16.57
C ALA A 26 45.81 -12.55 -17.14
N GLY A 27 45.33 -13.59 -16.46
CA GLY A 27 45.41 -14.98 -16.88
C GLY A 27 44.37 -15.35 -17.94
N ALA A 28 44.70 -16.30 -18.82
CA ALA A 28 43.80 -16.76 -19.88
C ALA A 28 42.53 -17.49 -19.37
N ALA A 29 42.62 -18.09 -18.18
CA ALA A 29 41.53 -18.81 -17.51
C ALA A 29 40.77 -17.94 -16.51
N ASP A 30 41.23 -16.71 -16.26
CA ASP A 30 40.57 -15.79 -15.34
C ASP A 30 39.18 -15.45 -15.86
N LYS A 31 38.26 -15.16 -14.96
CA LYS A 31 36.90 -14.73 -15.28
C LYS A 31 36.66 -13.35 -14.65
N PRO A 32 36.02 -12.41 -15.36
CA PRO A 32 35.69 -11.13 -14.75
C PRO A 32 34.56 -11.34 -13.73
N LEU A 33 34.48 -10.43 -12.76
CA LEU A 33 33.36 -10.40 -11.84
C LEU A 33 32.09 -9.93 -12.58
N PRO A 34 30.94 -10.57 -12.35
CA PRO A 34 29.67 -10.09 -12.89
C PRO A 34 29.35 -8.66 -12.44
N GLN A 35 28.77 -7.87 -13.34
CA GLN A 35 28.25 -6.51 -13.14
C GLN A 35 26.74 -6.47 -12.84
N ASP A 36 26.04 -7.59 -12.92
CA ASP A 36 24.69 -7.72 -12.37
C ASP A 36 24.37 -9.22 -12.32
N GLY A 37 23.19 -9.58 -11.83
CA GLY A 37 22.72 -10.97 -11.83
C GLY A 37 21.25 -11.12 -12.23
N THR A 38 20.85 -12.39 -12.37
CA THR A 38 19.45 -12.79 -12.61
C THR A 38 18.61 -12.78 -11.34
N GLY A 39 19.23 -12.76 -10.15
CA GLY A 39 18.55 -12.92 -8.86
C GLY A 39 17.96 -14.33 -8.63
N LYS A 40 18.18 -15.31 -9.51
CA LYS A 40 17.54 -16.64 -9.42
C LYS A 40 18.14 -17.59 -8.39
N ALA A 41 19.31 -17.28 -7.87
CA ALA A 41 19.98 -18.09 -6.87
C ALA A 41 20.08 -17.37 -5.53
N GLY A 42 19.84 -18.11 -4.47
CA GLY A 42 19.79 -17.61 -3.11
C GLY A 42 21.16 -17.30 -2.49
N PRO A 43 21.17 -16.94 -1.20
CA PRO A 43 22.37 -16.71 -0.42
C PRO A 43 23.40 -17.86 -0.54
N GLY A 44 24.68 -17.51 -0.57
CA GLY A 44 25.79 -18.48 -0.65
C GLY A 44 26.12 -19.00 -2.06
N HIS A 45 25.34 -18.66 -3.08
CA HIS A 45 25.64 -19.05 -4.46
C HIS A 45 26.66 -18.09 -5.09
N ALA A 46 27.66 -18.66 -5.79
CA ALA A 46 28.68 -17.90 -6.49
C ALA A 46 28.18 -17.51 -7.89
N ALA A 47 27.88 -16.23 -8.06
CA ALA A 47 27.52 -15.65 -9.36
C ALA A 47 28.70 -15.73 -10.34
N ALA A 48 28.45 -16.14 -11.59
CA ALA A 48 29.48 -16.21 -12.61
C ALA A 48 28.96 -15.77 -13.98
N VAL A 49 29.81 -15.10 -14.75
CA VAL A 49 29.55 -14.75 -16.15
C VAL A 49 29.75 -15.97 -17.06
N ALA A 50 29.12 -15.96 -18.22
CA ALA A 50 29.41 -16.87 -19.32
C ALA A 50 30.49 -16.27 -20.24
N ILE A 51 31.39 -17.11 -20.76
CA ILE A 51 32.51 -16.72 -21.64
C ILE A 51 32.45 -17.49 -22.96
N ALA A 52 32.69 -16.80 -24.06
CA ALA A 52 32.85 -17.34 -25.40
C ALA A 52 34.23 -16.98 -25.98
N GLU A 53 34.67 -17.71 -27.01
CA GLU A 53 35.90 -17.41 -27.74
C GLU A 53 35.67 -17.36 -29.25
N ILE A 54 36.29 -16.40 -29.93
CA ILE A 54 36.32 -16.29 -31.39
C ILE A 54 37.78 -16.29 -31.82
N LYS A 55 38.23 -17.39 -32.41
CA LYS A 55 39.56 -17.48 -33.03
C LYS A 55 39.47 -17.08 -34.50
N ILE A 56 40.12 -16.00 -34.86
CA ILE A 56 40.18 -15.47 -36.22
C ILE A 56 41.22 -16.28 -37.00
N ASN A 57 40.76 -17.23 -37.82
CA ASN A 57 41.63 -18.15 -38.56
C ASN A 57 42.30 -17.49 -39.77
N ALA A 58 41.65 -16.49 -40.36
CA ALA A 58 42.15 -15.68 -41.49
C ALA A 58 41.53 -14.27 -41.42
N LEU A 59 42.10 -13.30 -42.14
CA LEU A 59 41.50 -11.98 -42.24
C LEU A 59 40.12 -12.07 -42.91
N PRO A 60 39.06 -11.48 -42.33
CA PRO A 60 37.77 -11.37 -42.99
C PRO A 60 37.86 -10.49 -44.24
N ALA A 61 36.96 -10.74 -45.20
CA ALA A 61 36.70 -9.81 -46.29
C ALA A 61 35.68 -8.74 -45.87
N ASP A 62 35.67 -7.61 -46.59
CA ASP A 62 34.58 -6.64 -46.50
C ASP A 62 33.22 -7.35 -46.64
N SER A 63 32.26 -7.00 -45.78
CA SER A 63 30.91 -7.61 -45.68
C SER A 63 30.81 -8.93 -44.91
N ASN A 64 31.92 -9.55 -44.51
CA ASN A 64 31.86 -10.67 -43.58
C ASN A 64 31.25 -10.21 -42.25
N THR A 65 30.39 -11.03 -41.67
CA THR A 65 29.67 -10.65 -40.44
C THR A 65 29.94 -11.62 -39.31
N LEU A 66 29.80 -11.08 -38.10
CA LEU A 66 29.69 -11.81 -36.85
C LEU A 66 28.37 -11.42 -36.20
N THR A 67 27.57 -12.39 -35.80
CA THR A 67 26.39 -12.17 -34.96
C THR A 67 26.70 -12.67 -33.57
N ILE A 68 26.53 -11.83 -32.55
CA ILE A 68 26.75 -12.17 -31.14
C ILE A 68 25.46 -11.88 -30.38
N ALA A 69 24.78 -12.91 -29.87
CA ALA A 69 23.51 -12.76 -29.16
C ALA A 69 22.46 -11.95 -29.95
N GLY A 70 22.42 -12.12 -31.28
CA GLY A 70 21.56 -11.38 -32.19
C GLY A 70 22.10 -10.03 -32.68
N ALA A 71 23.12 -9.46 -32.04
CA ALA A 71 23.77 -8.23 -32.48
C ALA A 71 24.71 -8.50 -33.67
N VAL A 72 24.46 -7.86 -34.82
CA VAL A 72 25.23 -8.08 -36.05
C VAL A 72 26.34 -7.04 -36.20
N LEU A 73 27.56 -7.52 -36.36
CA LEU A 73 28.76 -6.73 -36.62
C LEU A 73 29.27 -7.03 -38.03
N THR A 74 29.83 -6.04 -38.72
CA THR A 74 30.37 -6.19 -40.08
C THR A 74 31.85 -5.85 -40.18
N ALA A 75 32.63 -6.71 -40.83
CA ALA A 75 34.03 -6.46 -41.15
C ALA A 75 34.14 -5.44 -42.29
N LYS A 76 35.00 -4.43 -42.11
CA LYS A 76 35.31 -3.44 -43.15
C LYS A 76 36.79 -3.05 -43.15
N THR A 77 37.34 -2.84 -44.33
CA THR A 77 38.70 -2.31 -44.51
C THR A 77 38.78 -0.89 -43.92
N ALA A 78 37.72 -0.10 -44.09
CA ALA A 78 37.53 1.18 -43.41
C ALA A 78 36.13 1.22 -42.76
N ALA A 79 36.08 1.31 -41.43
CA ALA A 79 34.83 1.43 -40.69
C ALA A 79 34.28 2.87 -40.86
N ALA A 80 33.17 2.99 -41.57
CA ALA A 80 32.54 4.28 -41.89
C ALA A 80 31.18 4.45 -41.21
N ALA A 81 30.66 3.39 -40.58
CA ALA A 81 29.40 3.38 -39.86
C ALA A 81 29.49 2.52 -38.60
N LYS A 82 28.51 2.69 -37.71
CA LYS A 82 28.40 1.90 -36.49
C LYS A 82 28.29 0.40 -36.77
N ASN A 83 28.65 -0.39 -35.77
CA ASN A 83 28.63 -1.86 -35.83
C ASN A 83 29.58 -2.44 -36.89
N GLN A 84 30.60 -1.67 -37.28
CA GLN A 84 31.66 -2.10 -38.19
C GLN A 84 33.00 -2.12 -37.46
N TRP A 85 33.78 -3.19 -37.61
CA TRP A 85 35.16 -3.22 -37.12
C TRP A 85 36.14 -3.16 -38.29
N THR A 86 37.25 -2.47 -38.06
CA THR A 86 38.34 -2.38 -39.04
C THR A 86 39.11 -3.70 -39.11
N ILE A 87 39.25 -4.27 -40.32
CA ILE A 87 39.94 -5.55 -40.52
C ILE A 87 41.43 -5.48 -40.11
N GLY A 88 42.10 -4.35 -40.40
CA GLY A 88 43.53 -4.18 -40.09
C GLY A 88 44.46 -4.99 -41.02
N ALA A 89 45.77 -4.82 -40.84
CA ALA A 89 46.79 -5.43 -41.71
C ALA A 89 47.18 -6.88 -41.33
N SER A 90 46.72 -7.38 -40.19
CA SER A 90 47.05 -8.72 -39.68
C SER A 90 45.92 -9.26 -38.82
N VAL A 91 45.88 -10.58 -38.62
CA VAL A 91 44.90 -11.24 -37.73
C VAL A 91 44.94 -10.65 -36.31
N SER A 92 46.12 -10.30 -35.81
CA SER A 92 46.30 -9.64 -34.51
C SER A 92 45.66 -8.25 -34.46
N ALA A 93 45.85 -7.45 -35.52
CA ALA A 93 45.19 -6.15 -35.65
C ALA A 93 43.67 -6.31 -35.76
N CYS A 94 43.18 -7.31 -36.51
CA CYS A 94 41.76 -7.62 -36.63
C CYS A 94 41.14 -7.96 -35.27
N ALA A 95 41.78 -8.84 -34.49
CA ALA A 95 41.32 -9.22 -33.16
C ALA A 95 41.27 -8.01 -32.21
N THR A 96 42.31 -7.17 -32.26
CA THR A 96 42.38 -5.93 -31.46
C THR A 96 41.28 -4.95 -31.83
N ASN A 97 41.02 -4.74 -33.12
CA ASN A 97 39.98 -3.83 -33.59
C ASN A 97 38.56 -4.34 -33.28
N LEU A 98 38.35 -5.66 -33.36
CA LEU A 98 37.09 -6.27 -32.95
C LEU A 98 36.85 -6.08 -31.44
N VAL A 99 37.86 -6.30 -30.62
CA VAL A 99 37.81 -6.03 -29.17
C VAL A 99 37.51 -4.55 -28.89
N ALA A 100 38.16 -3.64 -29.61
CA ALA A 100 37.91 -2.20 -29.47
C ALA A 100 36.44 -1.85 -29.78
N LEU A 101 35.88 -2.41 -30.86
CA LEU A 101 34.47 -2.22 -31.20
C LEU A 101 33.53 -2.76 -30.11
N LEU A 102 33.76 -3.98 -29.64
CA LEU A 102 32.93 -4.66 -28.64
C LEU A 102 32.91 -3.95 -27.28
N ASN A 103 33.93 -3.14 -26.99
CA ASN A 103 34.03 -2.39 -25.74
C ASN A 103 33.64 -0.92 -25.85
N THR A 104 33.29 -0.43 -27.06
CA THR A 104 33.07 1.01 -27.28
C THR A 104 31.64 1.30 -27.75
N PHE A 105 30.91 2.08 -26.96
CA PHE A 105 29.59 2.62 -27.28
C PHE A 105 29.66 4.13 -27.59
N GLY A 106 28.80 4.65 -28.46
CA GLY A 106 28.61 6.10 -28.64
C GLY A 106 28.03 6.55 -30.01
N THR A 107 28.42 7.76 -30.43
CA THR A 107 27.97 8.47 -31.65
C THR A 107 28.93 8.46 -32.85
N GLY A 108 30.16 7.95 -32.74
CA GLY A 108 31.19 7.88 -33.78
C GLY A 108 31.10 6.67 -34.73
N THR A 109 32.02 6.59 -35.70
CA THR A 109 32.01 5.61 -36.81
C THR A 109 32.67 4.26 -36.50
N ALA A 110 33.35 4.11 -35.36
CA ALA A 110 33.98 2.87 -34.90
C ALA A 110 33.43 2.42 -33.53
N GLN A 111 32.09 2.43 -33.42
CA GLN A 111 31.38 2.16 -32.17
C GLN A 111 30.23 1.19 -32.40
N CYS A 112 29.86 0.47 -31.34
CA CYS A 112 28.82 -0.54 -31.38
C CYS A 112 27.59 -0.12 -30.59
N ASP A 113 26.45 -0.06 -31.28
CA ASP A 113 25.12 0.14 -30.70
C ASP A 113 24.13 -0.95 -31.11
N ALA A 114 24.61 -2.01 -31.78
CA ALA A 114 23.80 -3.17 -32.12
C ALA A 114 23.18 -3.78 -30.86
N ALA A 115 21.86 -3.80 -30.82
CA ALA A 115 21.09 -4.36 -29.72
C ALA A 115 21.18 -5.89 -29.74
N VAL A 116 21.35 -6.49 -28.56
CA VAL A 116 21.15 -7.93 -28.40
C VAL A 116 19.67 -8.28 -28.53
N SER A 117 19.38 -9.51 -28.91
CA SER A 117 18.02 -10.02 -29.06
C SER A 117 17.19 -9.85 -27.78
N SER A 118 15.90 -9.56 -27.92
CA SER A 118 14.96 -9.52 -26.79
C SER A 118 14.84 -10.86 -26.07
N SER A 119 15.14 -11.97 -26.75
CA SER A 119 15.21 -13.31 -26.17
C SER A 119 16.45 -13.54 -25.30
N VAL A 120 17.43 -12.62 -25.33
CA VAL A 120 18.64 -12.67 -24.49
C VAL A 120 18.61 -11.60 -23.41
N SER A 121 18.03 -10.42 -23.70
CA SER A 121 17.80 -9.38 -22.70
C SER A 121 16.54 -8.61 -23.06
N PRO A 122 15.52 -8.56 -22.18
CA PRO A 122 14.27 -7.84 -22.46
C PRO A 122 14.48 -6.33 -22.64
N LEU A 123 15.60 -5.78 -22.13
CA LEU A 123 15.96 -4.37 -22.27
C LEU A 123 16.64 -3.98 -23.58
N LEU A 124 16.88 -4.95 -24.48
CA LEU A 124 17.56 -4.73 -25.77
C LEU A 124 18.86 -3.92 -25.59
N LEU A 125 19.73 -4.38 -24.69
CA LEU A 125 20.99 -3.70 -24.40
C LEU A 125 21.87 -3.67 -25.67
N ALA A 126 22.56 -2.55 -25.91
CA ALA A 126 23.62 -2.52 -26.90
C ALA A 126 24.72 -3.52 -26.50
N LEU A 127 25.36 -4.16 -27.48
CA LEU A 127 26.34 -5.21 -27.23
C LEU A 127 27.47 -4.81 -26.25
N PRO A 128 28.04 -3.58 -26.28
CA PRO A 128 29.04 -3.17 -25.28
C PRO A 128 28.52 -3.02 -23.86
N TYR A 129 27.20 -2.90 -23.67
CA TYR A 129 26.53 -2.91 -22.37
C TYR A 129 26.05 -4.30 -21.96
N PHE A 130 25.98 -5.24 -22.89
CA PHE A 130 25.66 -6.64 -22.62
C PHE A 130 26.90 -7.48 -22.30
N ALA A 131 27.98 -7.25 -23.04
CA ALA A 131 29.21 -8.01 -22.97
C ALA A 131 30.44 -7.10 -22.95
N TYR A 132 31.57 -7.71 -22.73
CA TYR A 132 32.89 -7.10 -22.73
C TYR A 132 33.88 -8.09 -23.33
N ALA A 133 34.87 -7.59 -24.06
CA ALA A 133 35.83 -8.42 -24.79
C ALA A 133 37.28 -8.09 -24.47
N ARG A 134 38.18 -9.05 -24.71
CA ARG A 134 39.63 -8.85 -24.75
C ARG A 134 40.27 -9.78 -25.77
N VAL A 135 41.51 -9.47 -26.15
CA VAL A 135 42.37 -10.48 -26.77
C VAL A 135 42.78 -11.47 -25.69
N LYS A 136 42.63 -12.77 -25.94
CA LYS A 136 42.96 -13.83 -24.99
C LYS A 136 44.43 -13.71 -24.56
N PRO A 137 44.73 -13.61 -23.25
CA PRO A 137 46.11 -13.57 -22.79
C PRO A 137 46.93 -14.75 -23.32
N GLY A 138 48.10 -14.47 -23.89
CA GLY A 138 48.95 -15.49 -24.52
C GLY A 138 48.55 -15.88 -25.95
N ALA A 139 47.51 -15.29 -26.52
CA ALA A 139 47.16 -15.42 -27.93
C ALA A 139 47.13 -14.04 -28.62
N THR A 140 47.22 -14.03 -29.94
CA THR A 140 47.06 -12.81 -30.75
C THR A 140 45.86 -12.88 -31.69
N ASP A 141 45.30 -14.07 -31.91
CA ASP A 141 44.25 -14.35 -32.90
C ASP A 141 42.88 -14.64 -32.27
N THR A 142 42.82 -14.74 -30.95
CA THR A 142 41.65 -15.21 -30.23
C THR A 142 41.06 -14.09 -29.38
N VAL A 143 39.80 -13.75 -29.65
CA VAL A 143 39.01 -12.81 -28.86
C VAL A 143 38.21 -13.60 -27.82
N GLN A 144 38.35 -13.25 -26.54
CA GLN A 144 37.46 -13.74 -25.48
C GLN A 144 36.37 -12.71 -25.22
N ILE A 145 35.14 -13.18 -25.09
CA ILE A 145 33.96 -12.35 -24.83
C ILE A 145 33.30 -12.87 -23.56
N ALA A 146 33.14 -12.00 -22.56
CA ALA A 146 32.41 -12.30 -21.33
C ALA A 146 31.13 -11.49 -21.28
N THR A 147 30.04 -12.13 -20.83
CA THR A 147 28.81 -11.43 -20.46
C THR A 147 29.07 -10.51 -19.27
N ARG A 148 28.35 -9.38 -19.20
CA ARG A 148 28.40 -8.48 -18.03
C ARG A 148 27.48 -8.96 -16.90
N PHE A 149 26.54 -9.83 -17.21
CA PHE A 149 25.53 -10.36 -16.29
C PHE A 149 25.91 -11.77 -15.85
N ALA A 150 25.63 -12.11 -14.59
CA ALA A 150 25.64 -13.48 -14.11
C ALA A 150 24.30 -14.14 -14.39
N GLY A 151 24.32 -15.33 -14.97
CA GLY A 151 23.11 -16.09 -15.24
C GLY A 151 23.38 -17.44 -15.88
N SER A 152 22.67 -18.48 -15.44
CA SER A 152 22.72 -19.79 -16.10
C SER A 152 22.08 -19.75 -17.50
N ASP A 153 21.12 -18.85 -17.71
CA ASP A 153 20.46 -18.57 -18.99
C ASP A 153 21.34 -17.84 -20.01
N LEU A 154 22.57 -17.49 -19.64
CA LEU A 154 23.60 -16.96 -20.52
C LEU A 154 24.54 -18.07 -21.05
N ASN A 155 24.28 -19.32 -20.70
CA ASN A 155 24.95 -20.47 -21.28
C ASN A 155 24.24 -20.90 -22.57
N HIS A 156 24.97 -21.04 -23.67
CA HIS A 156 24.39 -21.43 -24.96
C HIS A 156 23.71 -22.80 -24.93
N ALA A 157 24.19 -23.74 -24.10
CA ALA A 157 23.56 -25.05 -23.95
C ALA A 157 22.15 -24.96 -23.33
N ILE A 158 21.86 -23.87 -22.59
CA ILE A 158 20.58 -23.60 -21.94
C ILE A 158 19.73 -22.65 -22.80
N ASN A 159 20.35 -21.64 -23.42
CA ASN A 159 19.69 -20.61 -24.22
C ASN A 159 20.40 -20.45 -25.58
N SER A 160 19.83 -21.02 -26.64
CA SER A 160 20.41 -20.92 -27.98
C SER A 160 20.37 -19.51 -28.59
N PHE A 161 19.56 -18.59 -28.05
CA PHE A 161 19.49 -17.20 -28.55
C PHE A 161 20.76 -16.39 -28.27
N ILE A 162 21.62 -16.82 -27.34
CA ILE A 162 22.91 -16.17 -27.06
C ILE A 162 24.02 -16.60 -28.04
N ALA A 163 23.70 -17.40 -29.06
CA ALA A 163 24.69 -17.94 -29.98
C ALA A 163 25.54 -16.85 -30.66
N ILE A 164 26.79 -17.25 -30.95
CA ILE A 164 27.69 -16.55 -31.85
C ILE A 164 27.71 -17.29 -33.18
N SER A 165 27.57 -16.56 -34.28
CA SER A 165 27.66 -17.10 -35.63
C SER A 165 28.45 -16.18 -36.56
N SER A 166 28.96 -16.74 -37.64
CA SER A 166 29.69 -16.00 -38.68
C SER A 166 29.07 -16.28 -40.04
N ALA A 167 29.02 -15.29 -40.93
CA ALA A 167 28.52 -15.47 -42.28
C ALA A 167 29.46 -14.86 -43.35
N SER A 168 29.48 -15.51 -44.52
CA SER A 168 30.21 -15.09 -45.72
C SER A 168 31.75 -15.19 -45.67
N TRP A 169 32.31 -15.83 -44.64
CA TRP A 169 33.76 -16.03 -44.52
C TRP A 169 34.24 -17.15 -45.45
N ALA A 170 35.30 -16.93 -46.22
CA ALA A 170 35.96 -17.97 -47.00
C ALA A 170 36.63 -19.01 -46.09
N THR A 171 37.23 -18.55 -44.99
CA THR A 171 37.72 -19.40 -43.89
C THR A 171 37.07 -18.89 -42.61
N PRO A 172 35.98 -19.54 -42.14
CA PRO A 172 35.26 -19.10 -40.96
C PRO A 172 36.14 -19.09 -39.70
N PRO A 173 35.88 -18.17 -38.76
CA PRO A 173 36.51 -18.21 -37.45
C PRO A 173 36.07 -19.45 -36.68
N THR A 174 36.92 -19.95 -35.80
CA THR A 174 36.53 -21.01 -34.87
C THR A 174 35.83 -20.36 -33.69
N ILE A 175 34.55 -20.71 -33.49
CA ILE A 175 33.70 -20.15 -32.45
C ILE A 175 33.51 -21.17 -31.34
N THR A 176 33.90 -20.82 -30.12
CA THR A 176 33.47 -21.49 -28.90
C THR A 176 32.32 -20.68 -28.30
N GLN A 177 31.14 -21.29 -28.22
CA GLN A 177 29.93 -20.63 -27.73
C GLN A 177 30.05 -20.24 -26.25
N PHE A 178 29.18 -19.32 -25.80
CA PHE A 178 29.10 -18.94 -24.39
C PHE A 178 28.87 -20.17 -23.51
N ALA A 179 29.81 -20.42 -22.61
CA ALA A 179 29.77 -21.52 -21.65
C ALA A 179 30.09 -21.01 -20.24
N GLY A 180 29.68 -21.77 -19.23
CA GLY A 180 29.69 -21.33 -17.84
C GLY A 180 28.40 -20.59 -17.51
N GLY A 181 28.51 -19.45 -16.81
CA GLY A 181 27.34 -18.75 -16.28
C GLY A 181 26.79 -19.44 -15.03
N ALA A 182 26.61 -18.69 -13.95
CA ALA A 182 25.94 -19.17 -12.75
C ALA A 182 25.10 -18.06 -12.15
N ASP A 183 23.86 -18.38 -11.79
CA ASP A 183 22.95 -17.44 -11.13
C ASP A 183 23.50 -16.99 -9.77
N GLY A 184 23.13 -15.78 -9.35
CA GLY A 184 23.46 -15.26 -8.04
C GLY A 184 22.45 -14.23 -7.54
N PRO A 185 22.53 -13.81 -6.28
CA PRO A 185 21.51 -12.99 -5.63
C PRO A 185 21.63 -11.49 -5.96
N PHE A 186 22.25 -11.08 -7.07
CA PHE A 186 22.52 -9.67 -7.38
C PHE A 186 21.50 -9.14 -8.39
N ALA A 187 20.89 -7.99 -8.08
CA ALA A 187 20.04 -7.23 -9.00
C ALA A 187 19.97 -5.77 -8.52
N TYR A 188 19.92 -4.82 -9.46
CA TYR A 188 19.60 -3.43 -9.10
C TYR A 188 18.15 -3.34 -8.63
N LEU A 189 17.92 -2.62 -7.53
CA LEU A 189 16.56 -2.28 -7.10
C LEU A 189 16.01 -1.10 -7.91
N MET A 190 16.78 -0.01 -7.97
CA MET A 190 16.58 1.13 -8.86
C MET A 190 17.94 1.77 -9.10
N THR A 191 18.18 2.22 -10.33
CA THR A 191 19.40 2.92 -10.71
C THR A 191 19.34 4.39 -10.33
N THR A 192 20.43 4.89 -9.74
CA THR A 192 20.55 6.30 -9.30
C THR A 192 21.41 7.15 -10.22
N ALA A 193 22.08 6.52 -11.19
CA ALA A 193 22.82 7.16 -12.26
C ALA A 193 22.64 6.35 -13.56
N THR A 194 23.22 6.85 -14.65
CA THR A 194 23.22 6.12 -15.93
C THR A 194 24.12 4.88 -15.84
N VAL A 195 23.56 3.70 -16.12
CA VAL A 195 24.27 2.42 -16.19
C VAL A 195 23.76 1.61 -17.37
N PHE A 196 24.63 0.82 -18.01
CA PHE A 196 24.28 0.00 -19.18
C PHE A 196 23.54 0.77 -20.31
N GLY A 197 23.86 2.07 -20.47
CA GLY A 197 23.19 2.95 -21.43
C GLY A 197 21.74 3.33 -21.07
N LYS A 198 21.27 2.99 -19.86
CA LYS A 198 19.96 3.35 -19.33
C LYS A 198 20.11 4.50 -18.34
N THR A 199 19.26 5.51 -18.44
CA THR A 199 19.29 6.68 -17.55
C THR A 199 18.88 6.29 -16.13
N ALA A 200 19.26 7.12 -15.15
CA ALA A 200 18.84 6.93 -13.77
C ALA A 200 17.31 6.78 -13.66
N GLY A 201 16.86 5.81 -12.89
CA GLY A 201 15.43 5.51 -12.73
C GLY A 201 14.80 4.76 -13.91
N THR A 202 15.58 4.18 -14.84
CA THR A 202 15.03 3.39 -15.96
C THR A 202 15.52 1.95 -16.00
N TYR A 203 16.17 1.51 -14.92
CA TYR A 203 16.71 0.17 -14.75
C TYR A 203 16.60 -0.26 -13.28
N GLY A 204 16.19 -1.50 -13.04
CA GLY A 204 16.10 -2.11 -11.71
C GLY A 204 14.71 -2.66 -11.36
N ALA A 205 14.69 -3.67 -10.50
CA ALA A 205 13.54 -4.50 -10.18
C ALA A 205 12.31 -3.74 -9.63
N TRP A 206 12.47 -2.53 -9.11
CA TRP A 206 11.35 -1.70 -8.65
C TRP A 206 10.53 -1.06 -9.77
N ILE A 207 11.17 -0.64 -10.86
CA ILE A 207 10.57 0.30 -11.83
C ILE A 207 10.71 -0.11 -13.29
N ALA A 208 11.65 -1.00 -13.61
CA ALA A 208 11.93 -1.45 -14.97
C ALA A 208 12.41 -2.91 -14.97
N ALA A 209 12.75 -3.43 -16.14
CA ALA A 209 13.37 -4.75 -16.24
C ALA A 209 14.84 -4.73 -15.78
N SER A 210 15.37 -5.89 -15.44
CA SER A 210 16.82 -6.13 -15.39
C SER A 210 17.36 -6.41 -16.81
N GLY A 211 18.69 -6.28 -16.98
CA GLY A 211 19.40 -6.62 -18.22
C GLY A 211 19.74 -8.10 -18.35
N ALA A 212 19.45 -8.90 -17.32
CA ALA A 212 19.64 -10.35 -17.33
C ALA A 212 18.61 -11.02 -18.26
N GLY A 213 18.91 -12.24 -18.71
CA GLY A 213 18.06 -12.96 -19.67
C GLY A 213 16.70 -13.37 -19.13
N THR A 214 16.51 -13.31 -17.82
CA THR A 214 15.23 -13.56 -17.18
C THR A 214 14.93 -12.51 -16.13
N ASP A 215 13.72 -11.99 -16.17
CA ASP A 215 13.24 -10.92 -15.32
C ASP A 215 12.05 -11.42 -14.47
N PRO A 216 11.92 -11.03 -13.19
CA PRO A 216 10.86 -11.57 -12.34
C PRO A 216 9.47 -11.18 -12.82
N GLY A 217 8.59 -12.16 -12.95
CA GLY A 217 7.19 -11.96 -13.35
C GLY A 217 6.34 -11.28 -12.26
N ALA A 218 5.10 -10.93 -12.62
CA ALA A 218 4.16 -10.23 -11.72
C ALA A 218 3.75 -11.04 -10.49
N ASN A 219 3.82 -12.37 -10.55
CA ASN A 219 3.46 -13.28 -9.46
C ASN A 219 4.68 -13.78 -8.68
N ASP A 220 5.89 -13.37 -9.04
CA ASP A 220 7.10 -13.84 -8.37
C ASP A 220 7.37 -13.03 -7.09
N VAL A 221 8.10 -13.66 -6.17
CA VAL A 221 8.50 -13.06 -4.89
C VAL A 221 9.94 -12.60 -4.99
N ARG A 222 10.20 -11.35 -4.61
CA ARG A 222 11.52 -10.74 -4.63
C ARG A 222 11.97 -10.50 -3.20
N HIS A 223 12.87 -11.33 -2.69
CA HIS A 223 13.53 -11.14 -1.41
C HIS A 223 14.59 -10.06 -1.57
N VAL A 224 14.56 -9.02 -0.75
CA VAL A 224 15.49 -7.89 -0.82
C VAL A 224 16.35 -7.90 0.43
N ARG A 225 17.67 -7.98 0.25
CA ARG A 225 18.63 -7.90 1.34
C ARG A 225 18.59 -6.51 1.95
N THR A 226 18.67 -6.43 3.26
CA THR A 226 18.53 -5.16 4.02
C THR A 226 19.80 -4.76 4.73
N ARG A 227 20.70 -5.71 4.99
CA ARG A 227 21.98 -5.48 5.65
C ARG A 227 23.07 -6.32 4.98
N ARG A 228 24.31 -5.85 4.99
CA ARG A 228 25.48 -6.65 4.60
C ARG A 228 26.65 -6.32 5.48
N SER A 229 27.35 -7.35 5.96
CA SER A 229 28.63 -7.20 6.66
C SER A 229 28.55 -6.23 7.85
N GLY A 230 27.42 -6.24 8.57
CA GLY A 230 27.22 -5.39 9.75
C GLY A 230 26.66 -4.00 9.46
N ALA A 231 26.47 -3.57 8.21
CA ALA A 231 25.92 -2.27 7.86
C ALA A 231 24.56 -2.38 7.14
N ASP A 232 23.61 -1.54 7.55
CA ASP A 232 22.32 -1.36 6.87
C ASP A 232 22.56 -0.85 5.44
N LEU A 233 21.77 -1.35 4.50
CA LEU A 233 21.86 -0.94 3.11
C LEU A 233 21.08 0.35 2.89
N SER A 234 21.55 1.20 1.97
CA SER A 234 20.85 2.43 1.64
C SER A 234 20.94 2.79 0.17
N LEU A 235 19.90 3.45 -0.33
CA LEU A 235 19.79 3.97 -1.69
C LEU A 235 19.27 5.41 -1.65
N THR A 236 19.89 6.32 -2.39
CA THR A 236 19.36 7.69 -2.55
C THR A 236 19.20 8.01 -4.02
N TYR A 237 17.98 8.34 -4.43
CA TYR A 237 17.66 8.82 -5.76
C TYR A 237 17.24 10.28 -5.71
N ALA A 238 17.92 11.13 -6.49
CA ALA A 238 17.68 12.55 -6.54
C ALA A 238 17.44 13.01 -7.98
N ALA A 239 16.32 13.70 -8.23
CA ALA A 239 15.96 14.22 -9.55
C ALA A 239 15.13 15.51 -9.42
N THR A 240 15.02 16.29 -10.51
CA THR A 240 14.25 17.55 -10.52
C THR A 240 12.78 17.37 -10.89
N THR A 241 12.44 16.27 -11.56
CA THR A 241 11.08 15.88 -11.96
C THR A 241 11.10 14.45 -12.47
N GLY A 242 9.95 13.78 -12.51
CA GLY A 242 9.80 12.50 -13.18
C GLY A 242 8.62 11.68 -12.68
N THR A 243 8.23 10.70 -13.49
CA THR A 243 7.15 9.76 -13.20
C THR A 243 7.63 8.35 -13.48
N TRP A 244 7.57 7.47 -12.48
CA TRP A 244 8.01 6.07 -12.59
C TRP A 244 6.89 5.12 -12.17
N ALA A 245 6.68 4.04 -12.90
CA ALA A 245 5.73 3.01 -12.50
C ALA A 245 6.40 1.93 -11.67
N TRP A 246 5.83 1.59 -10.52
CA TRP A 246 6.24 0.40 -9.77
C TRP A 246 5.99 -0.86 -10.58
N ARG A 247 6.81 -1.88 -10.38
CA ARG A 247 6.59 -3.20 -10.96
C ARG A 247 5.69 -4.05 -10.08
N GLN A 248 4.79 -4.78 -10.74
CA GLN A 248 3.94 -5.79 -10.10
C GLN A 248 4.78 -6.88 -9.42
N GLY A 249 4.28 -7.38 -8.30
CA GLY A 249 4.84 -8.47 -7.52
C GLY A 249 5.06 -8.11 -6.06
N ALA A 250 5.60 -9.07 -5.30
CA ALA A 250 5.87 -8.91 -3.89
C ALA A 250 7.36 -8.68 -3.65
N PHE A 251 7.69 -7.61 -2.93
CA PHE A 251 9.03 -7.31 -2.44
C PHE A 251 9.06 -7.60 -0.94
N LEU A 252 9.84 -8.60 -0.52
CA LEU A 252 10.00 -9.01 0.86
C LEU A 252 11.36 -8.54 1.39
N TYR A 253 11.36 -7.54 2.25
CA TYR A 253 12.59 -7.00 2.85
C TYR A 253 13.02 -7.88 4.01
N ASP A 254 14.23 -8.43 3.89
CA ASP A 254 14.72 -9.46 4.79
C ASP A 254 14.99 -8.94 6.20
N ASN A 255 14.84 -9.83 7.16
CA ASN A 255 15.13 -9.63 8.58
C ASN A 255 16.23 -10.59 9.07
N GLY A 256 17.11 -11.02 8.17
CA GLY A 256 18.15 -12.02 8.41
C GLY A 256 17.68 -13.47 8.35
N THR A 257 16.49 -13.74 7.78
CA THR A 257 15.99 -15.12 7.60
C THR A 257 16.41 -15.71 6.26
N VAL A 258 16.54 -14.88 5.22
CA VAL A 258 17.13 -15.27 3.95
C VAL A 258 18.65 -15.17 4.05
N TRP A 259 19.18 -13.97 4.30
CA TRP A 259 20.61 -13.76 4.50
C TRP A 259 20.94 -13.85 6.00
N ALA A 260 21.30 -15.06 6.46
CA ALA A 260 21.59 -15.31 7.86
C ALA A 260 22.62 -14.31 8.44
N GLY A 261 22.26 -13.66 9.55
CA GLY A 261 23.10 -12.65 10.21
C GLY A 261 22.90 -11.22 9.71
N ASP A 262 22.19 -11.01 8.60
CA ASP A 262 21.92 -9.69 8.02
C ASP A 262 20.53 -9.17 8.40
N ASN A 263 20.23 -9.14 9.69
CA ASN A 263 19.03 -8.47 10.18
C ASN A 263 19.28 -6.96 10.30
N GLY A 264 18.66 -6.18 9.43
CA GLY A 264 18.77 -4.73 9.44
C GLY A 264 17.71 -4.06 8.57
N LYS A 265 18.05 -2.88 8.06
CA LYS A 265 17.13 -2.03 7.31
C LYS A 265 17.70 -1.62 5.97
N LEU A 266 16.84 -1.66 4.96
CA LEU A 266 17.07 -0.93 3.72
C LEU A 266 16.46 0.47 3.83
N GLY A 267 17.31 1.50 3.89
CA GLY A 267 16.89 2.90 3.80
C GLY A 267 16.86 3.39 2.35
N VAL A 268 15.71 3.80 1.84
CA VAL A 268 15.60 4.42 0.51
C VAL A 268 15.14 5.85 0.64
N THR A 269 15.90 6.77 0.07
CA THR A 269 15.54 8.19 -0.01
C THR A 269 15.23 8.58 -1.44
N ILE A 270 14.06 9.16 -1.67
CA ILE A 270 13.66 9.78 -2.92
C ILE A 270 13.59 11.29 -2.71
N GLN A 271 14.43 12.02 -3.43
CA GLN A 271 14.61 13.46 -3.26
C GLN A 271 14.27 14.24 -4.53
N ASN A 272 13.31 15.16 -4.43
CA ASN A 272 13.09 16.18 -5.43
C ASN A 272 14.09 17.33 -5.24
N THR A 273 15.00 17.53 -6.19
CA THR A 273 16.04 18.58 -6.15
C THR A 273 15.61 19.90 -6.78
N ASN A 274 14.38 19.99 -7.26
CA ASN A 274 13.84 21.21 -7.85
C ASN A 274 13.50 22.25 -6.78
N THR A 275 13.52 23.51 -7.18
CA THR A 275 13.07 24.67 -6.39
C THR A 275 11.78 25.31 -6.94
N GLY A 276 11.32 24.90 -8.13
CA GLY A 276 10.08 25.35 -8.78
C GLY A 276 8.90 24.37 -8.66
N SER A 277 7.77 24.66 -9.32
CA SER A 277 6.54 23.84 -9.27
C SER A 277 6.67 22.53 -10.05
N ASN A 278 7.41 21.55 -9.52
CA ASN A 278 7.56 20.22 -10.09
C ASN A 278 7.32 19.13 -9.06
N ALA A 279 6.65 18.05 -9.49
CA ALA A 279 6.39 16.89 -8.65
C ALA A 279 7.15 15.68 -9.19
N MET A 280 7.79 14.93 -8.29
CA MET A 280 8.23 13.56 -8.56
C MET A 280 7.14 12.58 -8.16
N ARG A 281 6.90 11.59 -9.02
CA ARG A 281 5.75 10.71 -8.93
C ARG A 281 6.18 9.26 -9.08
N PHE A 282 5.86 8.43 -8.12
CA PHE A 282 5.97 6.98 -8.26
C PHE A 282 4.58 6.40 -8.31
N THR A 283 4.21 5.89 -9.47
CA THR A 283 2.86 5.47 -9.78
C THR A 283 2.74 3.96 -9.58
N GLY A 284 1.68 3.47 -8.94
CA GLY A 284 1.34 2.04 -8.95
C GLY A 284 1.05 1.51 -10.35
N THR A 285 0.63 0.25 -10.43
CA THR A 285 0.23 -0.36 -11.70
C THR A 285 -1.28 -0.29 -11.89
N ALA A 286 -1.72 -0.04 -13.12
CA ALA A 286 -3.14 0.07 -13.49
C ALA A 286 -3.93 -1.23 -13.41
N SER A 287 -3.26 -2.34 -13.14
CA SER A 287 -3.85 -3.63 -12.80
C SER A 287 -2.84 -4.42 -11.96
N GLY A 288 -3.26 -5.49 -11.30
CA GLY A 288 -2.37 -6.37 -10.55
C GLY A 288 -1.99 -5.87 -9.16
N ARG A 289 -1.03 -6.56 -8.53
CA ARG A 289 -0.63 -6.34 -7.13
C ARG A 289 0.83 -5.92 -7.05
N THR A 290 1.11 -4.83 -6.34
CA THR A 290 2.46 -4.42 -5.94
C THR A 290 2.51 -4.30 -4.43
N VAL A 291 3.30 -5.13 -3.75
CA VAL A 291 3.39 -5.07 -2.28
C VAL A 291 4.84 -5.04 -1.83
N HIS A 292 5.15 -4.07 -0.99
CA HIS A 292 6.40 -3.97 -0.25
C HIS A 292 6.13 -4.41 1.18
N ALA A 293 6.71 -5.52 1.62
CA ALA A 293 6.49 -6.05 2.96
C ALA A 293 7.80 -6.30 3.70
N SER A 294 7.91 -5.81 4.92
CA SER A 294 9.01 -6.16 5.81
C SER A 294 8.74 -7.50 6.49
N ARG A 295 9.72 -8.43 6.49
CA ARG A 295 9.60 -9.70 7.22
C ARG A 295 9.56 -9.48 8.74
N GLY A 296 10.39 -8.57 9.23
CA GLY A 296 10.33 -7.98 10.56
C GLY A 296 9.62 -6.62 10.54
N TYR A 297 9.97 -5.76 11.51
CA TYR A 297 9.43 -4.41 11.62
C TYR A 297 10.41 -3.40 11.02
N ARG A 298 9.95 -2.62 10.03
CA ARG A 298 10.71 -1.56 9.35
C ARG A 298 12.03 -2.04 8.72
N ASN A 299 12.01 -3.20 8.07
CA ASN A 299 13.15 -3.66 7.26
C ASN A 299 13.28 -2.87 5.94
N LEU A 300 12.23 -2.14 5.53
CA LEU A 300 12.29 -1.03 4.57
C LEU A 300 11.92 0.27 5.31
N ASP A 301 12.73 1.32 5.12
CA ASP A 301 12.40 2.70 5.46
C ASP A 301 12.45 3.53 4.16
N LEU A 302 11.29 3.95 3.64
CA LEU A 302 11.18 4.80 2.45
C LEU A 302 10.98 6.26 2.87
N THR A 303 11.93 7.12 2.54
CA THR A 303 11.93 8.55 2.86
C THR A 303 11.63 9.37 1.60
N LEU A 304 10.62 10.24 1.67
CA LEU A 304 10.25 11.17 0.59
C LEU A 304 10.60 12.60 1.00
N THR A 305 11.43 13.30 0.22
CA THR A 305 11.91 14.64 0.57
C THR A 305 11.99 15.57 -0.64
N ALA A 306 11.91 16.88 -0.40
CA ALA A 306 12.10 17.90 -1.42
C ALA A 306 13.14 18.93 -0.97
N SER A 307 13.86 19.53 -1.92
CA SER A 307 15.04 20.37 -1.64
C SER A 307 14.73 21.87 -1.66
N GLY A 308 13.64 22.33 -2.29
CA GLY A 308 13.31 23.76 -2.25
C GLY A 308 11.93 24.14 -2.79
N GLY A 309 11.41 25.27 -2.30
CA GLY A 309 10.23 25.97 -2.79
C GLY A 309 8.88 25.47 -2.23
N ALA A 310 7.91 26.39 -2.12
CA ALA A 310 6.56 26.12 -1.63
C ALA A 310 5.69 25.22 -2.53
N ASN A 311 6.24 24.69 -3.65
CA ASN A 311 5.51 23.85 -4.62
C ASN A 311 6.25 22.56 -5.08
N SER A 312 7.38 22.16 -4.45
CA SER A 312 8.08 20.90 -4.79
C SER A 312 7.60 19.74 -3.93
N SER A 313 7.15 18.65 -4.55
CA SER A 313 6.71 17.45 -3.82
C SER A 313 7.28 16.15 -4.37
N VAL A 314 7.32 15.13 -3.51
CA VAL A 314 7.44 13.73 -3.90
C VAL A 314 6.18 13.02 -3.43
N SER A 315 5.47 12.37 -4.35
CA SER A 315 4.23 11.68 -4.04
C SER A 315 4.21 10.29 -4.64
N LEU A 316 3.66 9.35 -3.87
CA LEU A 316 3.34 8.02 -4.33
C LEU A 316 1.90 8.06 -4.88
N LEU A 317 1.76 7.83 -6.18
CA LEU A 317 0.50 7.86 -6.92
C LEU A 317 0.00 6.45 -7.22
N TYR A 318 -1.30 6.26 -7.42
CA TYR A 318 -1.86 5.02 -7.98
C TYR A 318 -2.63 5.33 -9.26
N PRO A 319 -2.13 4.93 -10.44
CA PRO A 319 -2.86 5.08 -11.68
C PRO A 319 -3.65 3.81 -11.98
N GLY A 320 -4.95 3.78 -11.75
CA GLY A 320 -5.86 2.88 -12.49
C GLY A 320 -6.42 1.63 -11.80
N ALA A 321 -7.16 0.85 -12.59
CA ALA A 321 -8.24 -0.06 -12.18
C ALA A 321 -7.84 -1.30 -11.40
N GLY A 322 -8.48 -1.52 -10.25
CA GLY A 322 -8.37 -2.81 -9.56
C GLY A 322 -6.95 -3.13 -9.08
N GLY A 323 -6.08 -2.11 -9.04
CA GLY A 323 -4.73 -2.21 -8.51
C GLY A 323 -4.77 -2.46 -7.01
N GLN A 324 -3.93 -3.39 -6.56
CA GLN A 324 -3.64 -3.59 -5.14
C GLN A 324 -2.24 -3.05 -4.86
N PHE A 325 -2.13 -2.19 -3.87
CA PHE A 325 -0.86 -1.66 -3.45
C PHE A 325 -0.70 -1.74 -1.93
N GLY A 326 0.52 -1.97 -1.44
CA GLY A 326 0.74 -1.90 0.00
C GLY A 326 2.19 -1.74 0.43
N PHE A 327 2.35 -1.09 1.56
CA PHE A 327 3.56 -1.09 2.37
C PHE A 327 3.21 -1.72 3.72
N VAL A 328 3.57 -2.98 3.93
CA VAL A 328 3.21 -3.75 5.13
C VAL A 328 4.42 -3.85 6.06
N ARG A 329 4.27 -3.37 7.30
CA ARG A 329 5.33 -3.30 8.32
C ARG A 329 6.57 -2.49 7.89
N CYS A 330 6.43 -1.62 6.91
CA CYS A 330 7.50 -0.75 6.42
C CYS A 330 7.47 0.61 7.12
N GLY A 331 8.57 1.34 7.10
CA GLY A 331 8.62 2.74 7.48
C GLY A 331 8.42 3.66 6.27
N LEU A 332 7.61 4.69 6.46
CA LEU A 332 7.29 5.72 5.48
C LEU A 332 7.60 7.06 6.15
N LEU A 333 8.67 7.70 5.71
CA LEU A 333 9.22 8.86 6.39
C LEU A 333 9.09 10.08 5.49
N GLU A 334 8.56 11.15 6.05
CA GLU A 334 8.65 12.47 5.45
C GLU A 334 10.01 13.07 5.78
N GLY A 335 10.77 13.44 4.75
CA GLY A 335 11.98 14.24 4.91
C GLY A 335 11.67 15.73 4.94
N SER A 336 12.69 16.56 5.16
CA SER A 336 12.55 18.02 5.20
C SER A 336 11.92 18.58 3.93
N ASN A 337 11.15 19.66 4.08
CA ASN A 337 10.55 20.48 3.02
C ASN A 337 9.63 19.76 2.02
N ASN A 338 9.21 18.51 2.28
CA ASN A 338 8.10 17.94 1.53
C ASN A 338 6.81 18.69 1.93
N ILE A 339 6.02 19.06 0.93
CA ILE A 339 4.82 19.89 1.12
C ILE A 339 3.57 19.25 0.50
N GLY A 340 3.71 18.11 -0.18
CA GLY A 340 2.61 17.32 -0.72
C GLY A 340 2.10 16.30 0.29
N SER A 341 1.11 15.49 -0.10
CA SER A 341 0.84 14.24 0.61
C SER A 341 1.91 13.20 0.28
N ILE A 342 2.24 12.33 1.25
CA ILE A 342 3.14 11.19 1.01
C ILE A 342 2.50 10.24 -0.01
N PHE A 343 1.19 10.00 0.14
CA PHE A 343 0.37 9.25 -0.79
C PHE A 343 -0.72 10.14 -1.37
N ALA A 344 -0.78 10.19 -2.70
CA ALA A 344 -1.85 10.83 -3.43
C ALA A 344 -2.51 9.80 -4.35
N VAL A 345 -3.81 9.94 -4.56
CA VAL A 345 -4.55 9.16 -5.55
C VAL A 345 -5.21 10.15 -6.48
N ASP A 346 -4.50 10.41 -7.59
CA ASP A 346 -4.98 11.18 -8.73
C ASP A 346 -5.34 10.19 -9.83
N GLU A 347 -6.63 9.89 -9.99
CA GLU A 347 -7.11 9.01 -11.05
C GLU A 347 -7.78 9.79 -12.18
N SER A 348 -7.42 9.48 -13.42
CA SER A 348 -8.19 9.83 -14.62
C SER A 348 -9.01 8.60 -15.07
N GLY A 349 -10.05 8.22 -14.31
CA GLY A 349 -10.91 7.07 -14.62
C GLY A 349 -11.74 6.59 -13.41
N ALA A 350 -12.83 5.86 -13.64
CA ALA A 350 -13.81 5.46 -12.60
C ALA A 350 -13.55 4.04 -12.05
N GLN A 351 -12.76 3.84 -10.99
CA GLN A 351 -12.27 2.48 -10.63
C GLN A 351 -12.02 2.23 -9.11
N PHE A 352 -11.89 0.96 -8.69
CA PHE A 352 -11.67 0.51 -7.29
C PHE A 352 -10.18 0.26 -6.97
N SER A 353 -9.68 0.76 -5.83
CA SER A 353 -8.30 0.52 -5.35
C SER A 353 -8.26 -0.18 -3.98
N VAL A 354 -7.23 -0.97 -3.71
CA VAL A 354 -6.97 -1.58 -2.39
C VAL A 354 -5.58 -1.18 -1.91
N ASN A 355 -5.52 -0.56 -0.73
CA ASN A 355 -4.31 -0.04 -0.12
C ASN A 355 -4.09 -0.68 1.25
N ASP A 356 -2.94 -1.32 1.45
CA ASP A 356 -2.59 -2.01 2.70
C ASP A 356 -1.34 -1.41 3.35
N PHE A 357 -1.51 -0.87 4.57
CA PHE A 357 -0.46 -0.28 5.39
C PHE A 357 -0.35 -0.93 6.78
N ASN A 358 -0.77 -2.19 6.88
CA ASN A 358 -0.83 -2.91 8.16
C ASN A 358 0.55 -2.98 8.84
N GLY A 359 0.58 -2.65 10.13
CA GLY A 359 1.75 -2.68 11.00
C GLY A 359 2.87 -1.72 10.61
N SER A 360 2.62 -0.80 9.68
CA SER A 360 3.63 0.14 9.19
C SER A 360 3.86 1.30 10.15
N PHE A 361 4.94 2.02 9.89
CA PHE A 361 5.33 3.21 10.63
C PHE A 361 5.34 4.41 9.69
N VAL A 362 4.82 5.54 10.16
CA VAL A 362 4.84 6.79 9.42
C VAL A 362 5.45 7.88 10.29
N GLU A 363 6.43 8.59 9.74
CA GLU A 363 6.93 9.83 10.35
C GLU A 363 6.50 11.01 9.48
N LEU A 364 5.78 11.96 10.07
CA LEU A 364 5.29 13.19 9.42
C LEU A 364 6.07 14.39 9.93
N GLN A 365 6.62 15.19 9.03
CA GLN A 365 7.29 16.45 9.33
C GLN A 365 6.29 17.59 9.08
N THR A 366 6.02 18.43 10.09
CA THR A 366 5.07 19.58 10.05
C THR A 366 3.58 19.25 10.34
N VAL A 367 2.79 20.30 10.58
CA VAL A 367 1.54 20.27 11.36
C VAL A 367 0.24 20.56 10.59
N SER A 368 0.21 20.39 9.27
CA SER A 368 -1.03 20.50 8.49
C SER A 368 -0.93 19.68 7.20
N ARG A 369 -0.78 18.37 7.32
CA ARG A 369 -0.63 17.46 6.18
C ARG A 369 -1.66 16.35 6.18
N ILE A 370 -1.99 15.92 4.97
CA ILE A 370 -2.82 14.76 4.68
C ILE A 370 -1.86 13.65 4.24
N LEU A 371 -1.90 12.52 4.91
CA LEU A 371 -1.03 11.38 4.57
C LEU A 371 -1.52 10.66 3.31
N TRP A 372 -2.82 10.37 3.25
CA TRP A 372 -3.49 9.82 2.06
C TRP A 372 -4.53 10.79 1.51
N ARG A 373 -4.31 11.28 0.28
CA ARG A 373 -5.26 12.16 -0.40
C ARG A 373 -5.91 11.44 -1.58
N TYR A 374 -7.23 11.35 -1.58
CA TYR A 374 -8.04 10.83 -2.69
C TYR A 374 -8.82 11.98 -3.32
N ALA A 375 -8.43 12.41 -4.53
CA ALA A 375 -8.94 13.64 -5.15
C ALA A 375 -9.74 13.42 -6.46
N SER A 376 -10.05 12.17 -6.82
CA SER A 376 -10.70 11.82 -8.09
C SER A 376 -12.22 11.70 -8.00
N ALA A 377 -12.89 12.06 -9.10
CA ALA A 377 -14.34 12.10 -9.31
C ALA A 377 -15.06 10.74 -9.18
N SER A 378 -14.39 9.60 -9.41
CA SER A 378 -15.12 8.34 -9.64
C SER A 378 -14.44 7.09 -9.06
N CYS A 379 -13.59 7.23 -8.05
CA CYS A 379 -12.82 6.11 -7.50
C CYS A 379 -13.44 5.53 -6.23
N SER A 380 -13.53 4.19 -6.15
CA SER A 380 -13.81 3.48 -4.91
C SER A 380 -12.49 3.03 -4.28
N THR A 381 -12.38 3.01 -2.96
CA THR A 381 -11.11 2.70 -2.30
C THR A 381 -11.34 1.87 -1.04
N ARG A 382 -10.48 0.88 -0.83
CA ARG A 382 -10.22 0.28 0.47
C ARG A 382 -8.85 0.70 0.99
N LEU A 383 -8.80 1.18 2.24
CA LEU A 383 -7.59 1.56 2.95
C LEU A 383 -7.53 0.82 4.29
N THR A 384 -6.51 -0.01 4.48
CA THR A 384 -6.30 -0.79 5.70
C THR A 384 -5.05 -0.31 6.42
N LEU A 385 -5.21 0.11 7.68
CA LEU A 385 -4.19 0.77 8.51
C LEU A 385 -3.97 0.02 9.85
N ASN A 386 -4.26 -1.28 9.94
CA ASN A 386 -4.29 -1.95 11.23
C ASN A 386 -2.89 -2.01 11.85
N GLY A 387 -2.77 -1.56 13.10
CA GLY A 387 -1.49 -1.46 13.79
C GLY A 387 -0.55 -0.37 13.26
N LEU A 388 -1.02 0.52 12.38
CA LEU A 388 -0.25 1.67 11.90
C LEU A 388 0.19 2.56 13.07
N ARG A 389 1.47 2.93 13.08
CA ARG A 389 2.01 3.92 14.02
C ARG A 389 2.37 5.19 13.27
N VAL A 390 1.87 6.33 13.75
CA VAL A 390 2.11 7.65 13.18
C VAL A 390 2.85 8.49 14.22
N GLU A 391 4.05 8.95 13.88
CA GLU A 391 4.81 9.92 14.65
C GLU A 391 4.80 11.28 13.96
N VAL A 392 4.36 12.30 14.68
CA VAL A 392 4.34 13.69 14.19
C VAL A 392 5.52 14.46 14.76
N VAL A 393 6.37 14.99 13.88
CA VAL A 393 7.57 15.77 14.22
C VAL A 393 7.25 17.26 14.17
N GLY A 394 7.56 17.98 15.25
CA GLY A 394 7.33 19.42 15.35
C GLY A 394 5.87 19.80 15.60
N ALA A 395 5.16 19.08 16.48
CA ALA A 395 3.74 19.20 16.77
C ALA A 395 3.33 20.53 17.45
N THR A 396 3.40 21.66 16.74
CA THR A 396 2.81 22.95 17.16
C THR A 396 1.39 23.18 16.64
N ALA A 397 0.84 22.33 15.76
CA ALA A 397 -0.56 22.41 15.29
C ALA A 397 -1.16 21.01 15.06
N THR A 398 -2.49 20.96 14.96
CA THR A 398 -3.28 19.73 14.78
C THR A 398 -3.19 19.24 13.33
N LEU A 399 -2.88 17.96 13.10
CA LEU A 399 -3.04 17.32 11.79
C LEU A 399 -4.47 17.51 11.30
N THR A 400 -4.61 17.92 10.05
CA THR A 400 -5.91 18.13 9.40
C THR A 400 -6.69 16.83 9.28
N ALA A 401 -6.05 15.76 8.80
CA ALA A 401 -6.58 14.40 8.75
C ALA A 401 -5.45 13.42 8.39
N ILE A 402 -5.57 12.16 8.79
CA ILE A 402 -4.74 11.07 8.29
C ILE A 402 -5.09 10.77 6.82
N ALA A 403 -6.37 10.64 6.49
CA ALA A 403 -6.82 10.49 5.11
C ALA A 403 -7.88 11.52 4.75
N SER A 404 -7.82 12.01 3.50
CA SER A 404 -8.78 12.96 2.95
C SER A 404 -9.38 12.42 1.65
N PHE A 405 -10.70 12.48 1.57
CA PHE A 405 -11.52 12.00 0.46
C PHE A 405 -12.28 13.20 -0.11
N VAL A 406 -11.70 13.79 -1.16
CA VAL A 406 -12.14 15.03 -1.80
C VAL A 406 -12.73 14.66 -3.15
N ASN A 407 -13.98 14.19 -3.15
CA ASN A 407 -14.71 13.88 -4.37
C ASN A 407 -16.02 14.68 -4.43
N THR A 408 -16.40 15.12 -5.63
CA THR A 408 -17.59 15.93 -5.93
C THR A 408 -18.68 15.17 -6.68
N THR A 409 -18.51 13.88 -7.00
CA THR A 409 -19.43 13.09 -7.84
C THR A 409 -19.87 11.77 -7.21
N ALA A 410 -21.12 11.39 -7.48
CA ALA A 410 -21.96 10.44 -6.72
C ALA A 410 -21.68 8.93 -6.89
N ALA A 411 -20.58 8.51 -7.52
CA ALA A 411 -20.37 7.11 -7.93
C ALA A 411 -19.25 6.36 -7.17
N ALA A 412 -18.64 6.99 -6.15
CA ALA A 412 -17.51 6.45 -5.40
C ALA A 412 -17.92 5.78 -4.08
N GLY A 413 -17.19 4.74 -3.67
CA GLY A 413 -17.34 4.11 -2.36
C GLY A 413 -16.02 3.95 -1.59
N TYR A 414 -16.00 4.33 -0.32
CA TYR A 414 -14.81 4.30 0.54
C TYR A 414 -14.95 3.29 1.67
N SER A 415 -13.89 2.54 1.94
CA SER A 415 -13.78 1.65 3.09
C SER A 415 -12.44 1.91 3.76
N VAL A 416 -12.45 2.37 5.00
CA VAL A 416 -11.23 2.59 5.78
C VAL A 416 -11.33 1.82 7.08
N GLN A 417 -10.27 1.08 7.38
CA GLN A 417 -10.14 0.35 8.63
C GLN A 417 -8.82 0.73 9.30
N TRP A 418 -8.90 1.20 10.54
CA TRP A 418 -7.75 1.45 11.40
C TRP A 418 -7.99 0.81 12.76
N ILE A 419 -7.54 -0.43 12.91
CA ILE A 419 -7.64 -1.19 14.15
C ILE A 419 -6.27 -1.28 14.81
N GLY A 420 -6.15 -0.83 16.05
CA GLY A 420 -4.89 -0.80 16.79
C GLY A 420 -3.92 0.25 16.27
N GLY A 421 -2.73 0.30 16.86
CA GLY A 421 -1.69 1.25 16.49
C GLY A 421 -1.76 2.54 17.31
N SER A 422 -1.12 3.60 16.82
CA SER A 422 -0.98 4.84 17.58
C SER A 422 -0.78 6.05 16.68
N ILE A 423 -1.21 7.20 17.17
CA ILE A 423 -0.75 8.51 16.74
C ILE A 423 -0.12 9.23 17.93
N SER A 424 1.13 9.59 17.79
CA SER A 424 1.89 10.20 18.87
C SER A 424 2.79 11.33 18.35
N PRO A 425 3.06 12.35 19.17
CA PRO A 425 4.08 13.33 18.87
C PRO A 425 5.45 12.73 19.15
N LYS A 426 6.44 13.06 18.32
CA LYS A 426 7.82 12.62 18.52
C LYS A 426 8.45 13.20 19.79
N ALA A 427 7.99 14.38 20.23
CA ALA A 427 8.39 15.02 21.48
C ALA A 427 7.17 15.18 22.39
N SER A 428 6.95 14.21 23.29
CA SER A 428 6.15 14.14 24.55
C SER A 428 4.93 15.05 24.84
N ASN A 429 4.48 15.94 23.96
CA ASN A 429 3.36 16.85 24.17
C ASN A 429 2.08 16.14 23.76
N SER A 430 1.11 15.91 24.64
CA SER A 430 -0.17 15.26 24.30
C SER A 430 -0.75 15.74 22.96
N TYR A 431 -0.75 14.86 21.95
CA TYR A 431 -1.33 15.14 20.64
C TYR A 431 -2.69 14.45 20.54
N THR A 432 -3.72 15.17 20.10
CA THR A 432 -5.08 14.65 19.94
C THR A 432 -5.53 14.78 18.49
N CYS A 433 -5.76 13.65 17.81
CA CYS A 433 -6.44 13.64 16.52
C CYS A 433 -7.95 13.51 16.76
N THR A 434 -8.70 14.61 16.63
CA THR A 434 -10.16 14.60 16.78
C THR A 434 -10.88 14.13 15.53
N ASN A 435 -10.28 14.29 14.35
CA ASN A 435 -10.85 13.83 13.10
C ASN A 435 -9.78 13.25 12.16
N PRO A 436 -9.47 11.94 12.26
CA PRO A 436 -8.45 11.32 11.42
C PRO A 436 -8.89 11.20 9.96
N PHE A 437 -10.16 11.38 9.62
CA PHE A 437 -10.65 11.26 8.25
C PHE A 437 -11.47 12.47 7.82
N SER A 438 -11.03 13.15 6.76
CA SER A 438 -11.79 14.23 6.13
C SER A 438 -12.54 13.66 4.93
N VAL A 439 -13.88 13.66 4.95
CA VAL A 439 -14.69 13.07 3.86
C VAL A 439 -15.72 14.08 3.38
N ASN A 440 -15.75 14.33 2.07
CA ASN A 440 -16.88 14.99 1.44
C ASN A 440 -17.93 13.94 1.06
N VAL A 441 -18.95 13.78 1.91
CA VAL A 441 -19.89 12.63 1.89
C VAL A 441 -21.05 12.75 0.89
N ALA A 442 -21.07 13.77 0.02
CA ALA A 442 -22.18 13.97 -0.90
C ALA A 442 -22.34 12.78 -1.86
N ASN A 443 -23.37 11.96 -1.62
CA ASN A 443 -23.84 10.85 -2.46
C ASN A 443 -22.91 9.63 -2.59
N GLN A 444 -22.21 9.20 -1.53
CA GLN A 444 -21.23 8.09 -1.61
C GLN A 444 -21.46 6.98 -0.57
N THR A 445 -21.10 5.74 -0.92
CA THR A 445 -21.12 4.60 0.04
C THR A 445 -19.83 4.60 0.84
N SER A 446 -19.86 4.89 2.13
CA SER A 446 -18.64 4.99 2.92
C SER A 446 -18.69 4.18 4.22
N GLU A 447 -17.66 3.39 4.51
CA GLU A 447 -17.51 2.69 5.78
C GLU A 447 -16.16 3.04 6.42
N PHE A 448 -16.20 3.61 7.62
CA PHE A 448 -15.03 3.97 8.41
C PHE A 448 -15.05 3.22 9.74
N GLU A 449 -13.99 2.49 10.03
CA GLU A 449 -13.81 1.76 11.27
C GLU A 449 -12.51 2.20 11.94
N ILE A 450 -12.62 2.75 13.15
CA ILE A 450 -11.48 3.12 13.99
C ILE A 450 -11.66 2.40 15.32
N GLN A 451 -10.76 1.49 15.66
CA GLN A 451 -10.86 0.76 16.92
C GLN A 451 -9.51 0.64 17.57
N GLY A 452 -9.41 0.92 18.86
CA GLY A 452 -8.18 0.59 19.58
C GLY A 452 -6.94 1.39 19.13
N VAL A 453 -7.10 2.54 18.47
CA VAL A 453 -6.01 3.44 18.08
C VAL A 453 -5.66 4.39 19.22
N VAL A 454 -4.41 4.38 19.68
CA VAL A 454 -3.92 5.29 20.73
C VAL A 454 -3.74 6.71 20.15
N GLY A 455 -4.12 7.77 20.89
CA GLY A 455 -3.96 9.17 20.48
C GLY A 455 -5.07 9.74 19.57
N VAL A 456 -6.04 8.91 19.17
CA VAL A 456 -7.29 9.37 18.53
C VAL A 456 -8.33 9.60 19.64
N THR A 457 -8.81 10.84 19.76
CA THR A 457 -9.78 11.23 20.80
C THR A 457 -11.22 11.10 20.31
N ASP A 458 -12.18 11.40 21.19
CA ASP A 458 -13.58 11.53 20.83
C ASP A 458 -13.76 12.39 19.58
N PRO A 459 -14.51 11.92 18.57
CA PRO A 459 -14.85 12.73 17.41
C PRO A 459 -15.79 13.86 17.82
N SER A 460 -15.32 15.10 17.69
CA SER A 460 -16.04 16.32 18.11
C SER A 460 -17.31 16.60 17.30
N VAL A 461 -17.40 16.05 16.08
CA VAL A 461 -18.58 16.09 15.21
C VAL A 461 -18.69 14.70 14.55
N GLY A 462 -19.90 14.15 14.47
CA GLY A 462 -20.16 12.97 13.62
C GLY A 462 -19.89 13.31 12.15
N PHE A 463 -19.89 12.31 11.27
CA PHE A 463 -19.99 12.59 9.85
C PHE A 463 -21.23 13.44 9.59
N THR A 464 -21.07 14.59 8.92
CA THR A 464 -22.25 15.31 8.43
C THR A 464 -22.77 14.55 7.21
N ALA A 465 -23.42 13.41 7.44
CA ALA A 465 -23.90 12.49 6.42
C ALA A 465 -25.01 13.21 5.62
N THR A 466 -24.61 13.81 4.50
CA THR A 466 -25.51 14.50 3.59
C THR A 466 -25.70 13.59 2.38
N ALA A 467 -26.72 12.72 2.46
CA ALA A 467 -27.34 12.01 1.33
C ALA A 467 -26.78 10.65 0.78
N GLY A 468 -25.77 9.99 1.37
CA GLY A 468 -25.30 8.65 0.92
C GLY A 468 -25.17 7.59 2.03
N PRO A 469 -25.14 6.26 1.73
CA PRO A 469 -24.96 5.19 2.71
C PRO A 469 -23.58 5.21 3.36
N ALA A 470 -23.48 6.01 4.42
CA ALA A 470 -22.30 6.13 5.25
C ALA A 470 -22.48 5.38 6.57
N LYS A 471 -21.40 4.72 7.03
CA LYS A 471 -21.28 4.09 8.34
C LYS A 471 -19.96 4.47 8.98
N PHE A 472 -20.00 4.81 10.25
CA PHE A 472 -18.83 5.03 11.07
C PHE A 472 -18.93 4.26 12.37
N THR A 473 -17.84 3.58 12.70
CA THR A 473 -17.67 2.90 13.98
C THR A 473 -16.37 3.41 14.59
N TRP A 474 -16.46 3.90 15.82
CA TRP A 474 -15.30 4.35 16.60
C TRP A 474 -15.32 3.71 17.98
N SER A 475 -14.17 3.23 18.44
CA SER A 475 -13.98 2.79 19.83
C SER A 475 -12.68 3.33 20.42
N GLN A 476 -12.80 3.88 21.62
CA GLN A 476 -11.67 4.43 22.37
C GLN A 476 -10.85 3.32 23.04
N THR A 477 -9.53 3.43 22.92
CA THR A 477 -8.56 2.46 23.48
C THR A 477 -8.23 2.72 24.94
N GLU A 478 -8.17 4.00 25.32
CA GLU A 478 -7.58 4.49 26.56
C GLU A 478 -8.60 5.30 27.38
N GLY A 479 -8.39 5.36 28.69
CA GLY A 479 -9.28 6.03 29.64
C GLY A 479 -10.20 5.06 30.40
N GLN A 480 -10.63 5.49 31.58
CA GLN A 480 -11.49 4.71 32.48
C GLN A 480 -12.88 4.44 31.87
N ASN A 481 -13.37 5.35 31.04
CA ASN A 481 -14.68 5.30 30.41
C ASN A 481 -14.57 5.30 28.88
N ARG A 482 -14.10 4.18 28.34
CA ARG A 482 -13.90 4.00 26.89
C ARG A 482 -15.20 4.31 26.14
N GLY A 483 -15.14 5.30 25.25
CA GLY A 483 -16.25 5.64 24.38
C GLY A 483 -16.40 4.66 23.21
N TYR A 484 -17.64 4.51 22.75
CA TYR A 484 -17.99 3.90 21.47
C TYR A 484 -18.96 4.82 20.73
N ARG A 485 -18.79 4.95 19.42
CA ARG A 485 -19.75 5.63 18.54
C ARG A 485 -20.10 4.70 17.39
N HIS A 486 -21.38 4.59 17.12
CA HIS A 486 -21.90 4.08 15.86
C HIS A 486 -22.73 5.15 15.19
N GLU A 487 -22.42 5.41 13.94
CA GLU A 487 -23.11 6.38 13.11
C GLU A 487 -23.45 5.75 11.77
N ALA A 488 -24.67 6.03 11.30
CA ALA A 488 -25.19 5.56 10.03
C ALA A 488 -26.05 6.68 9.39
N ILE A 489 -26.61 6.44 8.20
CA ILE A 489 -27.57 7.40 7.63
C ILE A 489 -28.68 7.66 8.65
N GLY A 490 -28.77 8.91 9.07
CA GLY A 490 -29.91 9.42 9.82
C GLY A 490 -29.91 9.09 11.31
N PHE A 491 -28.86 8.48 11.86
CA PHE A 491 -28.64 8.50 13.30
C PHE A 491 -27.17 8.44 13.73
N VAL A 492 -26.90 8.97 14.92
CA VAL A 492 -25.64 8.82 15.66
C VAL A 492 -25.95 8.27 17.04
N CYS A 493 -25.21 7.26 17.49
CA CYS A 493 -25.35 6.63 18.79
C CYS A 493 -24.00 6.62 19.51
N ASP A 494 -23.91 7.33 20.63
CA ASP A 494 -22.71 7.41 21.48
C ASP A 494 -22.91 6.63 22.78
N TRP A 495 -21.93 5.81 23.15
CA TRP A 495 -21.87 5.05 24.39
C TRP A 495 -20.64 5.51 25.17
N LYS A 496 -20.82 6.27 26.26
CA LYS A 496 -19.68 6.76 27.04
C LYS A 496 -20.04 7.02 28.51
N GLY A 497 -19.38 6.31 29.42
CA GLY A 497 -19.51 6.56 30.87
C GLY A 497 -18.85 7.86 31.32
N GLY A 498 -19.35 8.45 32.40
CA GLY A 498 -18.75 9.65 33.02
C GLY A 498 -18.70 10.90 32.13
N SER A 499 -19.40 10.89 30.99
CA SER A 499 -19.38 11.93 29.95
C SER A 499 -20.32 13.11 30.21
N GLY A 500 -20.93 13.17 31.40
CA GLY A 500 -21.99 14.13 31.71
C GLY A 500 -23.31 13.84 30.99
N PHE A 501 -23.51 12.63 30.45
CA PHE A 501 -24.81 12.25 29.90
C PHE A 501 -25.84 12.06 31.02
N PRO A 502 -27.12 12.41 30.80
CA PRO A 502 -28.21 12.03 31.68
C PRO A 502 -28.24 10.51 31.87
N HIS A 503 -28.58 10.02 33.06
CA HIS A 503 -28.72 8.58 33.30
C HIS A 503 -29.85 8.28 34.29
N CYS A 504 -30.42 7.07 34.18
CA CYS A 504 -31.46 6.56 35.08
C CYS A 504 -30.94 5.41 35.95
N GLY A 505 -29.79 5.63 36.59
CA GLY A 505 -29.19 4.68 37.54
C GLY A 505 -28.30 3.58 36.94
N ALA A 506 -28.22 3.47 35.61
CA ALA A 506 -27.35 2.50 34.97
C ALA A 506 -25.86 2.85 35.16
N LEU A 507 -25.05 1.81 35.41
CA LEU A 507 -23.61 1.93 35.69
C LEU A 507 -22.78 1.12 34.69
N THR A 508 -21.58 1.59 34.36
CA THR A 508 -20.60 0.82 33.60
C THR A 508 -20.04 -0.32 34.48
N LEU A 509 -19.25 -1.22 33.90
CA LEU A 509 -18.52 -2.24 34.68
C LEU A 509 -17.57 -1.63 35.71
N GLN A 510 -17.17 -0.36 35.51
CA GLN A 510 -16.31 0.41 36.39
C GLN A 510 -17.09 1.17 37.47
N GLY A 511 -18.43 1.08 37.46
CA GLY A 511 -19.31 1.76 38.41
C GLY A 511 -19.65 3.21 38.05
N ASP A 512 -19.27 3.67 36.86
CA ASP A 512 -19.53 5.04 36.41
C ASP A 512 -20.93 5.16 35.79
N PRO A 513 -21.71 6.20 36.10
CA PRO A 513 -23.02 6.39 35.47
C PRO A 513 -22.93 6.61 33.96
N TRP A 514 -23.86 6.03 33.21
CA TRP A 514 -23.88 6.15 31.75
C TRP A 514 -25.25 5.97 31.12
N SER A 515 -25.35 6.42 29.87
CA SER A 515 -26.48 6.17 28.97
C SER A 515 -26.02 6.18 27.53
N HIS A 516 -26.90 5.77 26.62
CA HIS A 516 -26.70 6.00 25.19
C HIS A 516 -27.25 7.37 24.82
N ARG A 517 -26.46 8.18 24.13
CA ARG A 517 -26.94 9.42 23.50
C ARG A 517 -27.25 9.12 22.04
N VAL A 518 -28.47 9.40 21.61
CA VAL A 518 -28.93 9.16 20.25
C VAL A 518 -29.34 10.47 19.60
N THR A 519 -28.75 10.77 18.46
CA THR A 519 -29.18 11.83 17.56
C THR A 519 -29.88 11.20 16.37
N TRP A 520 -31.14 11.55 16.12
CA TRP A 520 -32.04 10.97 15.14
C TRP A 520 -32.47 12.02 14.12
N GLY A 521 -32.10 11.82 12.85
CA GLY A 521 -32.46 12.71 11.74
C GLY A 521 -33.38 12.03 10.73
N ALA A 522 -32.94 10.96 10.07
CA ALA A 522 -33.67 10.42 8.92
C ALA A 522 -33.76 8.89 8.95
N VAL A 523 -34.80 8.35 8.32
CA VAL A 523 -34.98 6.93 8.03
C VAL A 523 -35.27 6.81 6.54
N SER A 524 -34.51 5.98 5.83
CA SER A 524 -34.51 5.89 4.37
C SER A 524 -35.76 5.18 3.83
N GLY A 525 -36.90 5.88 3.84
CA GLY A 525 -38.17 5.44 3.28
C GLY A 525 -39.20 4.97 4.31
N LEU A 526 -40.48 4.96 3.91
CA LEU A 526 -41.64 4.63 4.77
C LEU A 526 -41.67 3.16 5.25
N SER A 527 -40.88 2.28 4.62
CA SER A 527 -40.78 0.86 5.00
C SER A 527 -39.43 0.51 5.61
N ALA A 528 -38.57 1.49 5.89
CA ALA A 528 -37.30 1.26 6.56
C ALA A 528 -37.45 1.47 8.06
N SER A 529 -36.64 0.74 8.83
CA SER A 529 -36.32 1.07 10.20
C SER A 529 -34.82 0.97 10.37
N VAL A 530 -34.26 1.80 11.24
CA VAL A 530 -32.83 1.75 11.60
C VAL A 530 -32.73 1.45 13.08
N SER A 531 -31.83 0.55 13.47
CA SER A 531 -31.71 0.12 14.86
C SER A 531 -30.41 0.64 15.48
N PRO A 532 -30.44 1.75 16.25
CA PRO A 532 -29.23 2.28 16.88
C PRO A 532 -28.69 1.37 17.99
N MET A 533 -29.53 0.48 18.52
CA MET A 533 -29.20 -0.40 19.62
C MET A 533 -29.85 -1.78 19.47
N ARG A 534 -29.06 -2.81 19.77
CA ARG A 534 -29.52 -4.15 20.05
C ARG A 534 -28.78 -4.65 21.27
N THR A 535 -29.50 -5.07 22.30
CA THR A 535 -28.93 -5.57 23.54
C THR A 535 -29.35 -7.02 23.77
N SER A 536 -28.46 -7.78 24.39
CA SER A 536 -28.70 -9.15 24.84
C SER A 536 -28.75 -9.16 26.36
N ILE A 537 -29.77 -9.82 26.92
CA ILE A 537 -30.03 -9.88 28.34
C ILE A 537 -30.26 -11.32 28.74
N MET A 538 -29.55 -11.78 29.77
CA MET A 538 -29.76 -13.11 30.33
C MET A 538 -30.92 -13.08 31.35
N HIS A 539 -32.05 -13.71 31.02
CA HIS A 539 -33.18 -13.84 31.94
C HIS A 539 -32.93 -14.97 32.94
N ARG A 540 -32.82 -14.64 34.23
CA ARG A 540 -32.50 -15.62 35.30
C ARG A 540 -33.68 -15.99 36.20
N SER A 541 -34.74 -15.19 36.17
CA SER A 541 -35.91 -15.39 37.03
C SER A 541 -36.72 -16.61 36.59
N ALA A 542 -37.61 -17.08 37.47
CA ALA A 542 -38.55 -18.15 37.14
C ALA A 542 -39.40 -17.79 35.92
N ALA A 543 -39.79 -18.81 35.14
CA ALA A 543 -40.51 -18.60 33.91
C ALA A 543 -41.87 -17.93 34.15
N ALA A 544 -42.09 -16.77 33.54
CA ALA A 544 -43.33 -16.02 33.62
C ALA A 544 -43.45 -15.07 32.43
N VAL A 545 -44.67 -14.59 32.18
CA VAL A 545 -44.89 -13.43 31.31
C VAL A 545 -44.12 -12.24 31.89
N ARG A 546 -43.40 -11.51 31.04
CA ARG A 546 -42.56 -10.39 31.46
C ARG A 546 -42.93 -9.12 30.72
N THR A 547 -42.91 -8.00 31.43
CA THR A 547 -42.95 -6.68 30.82
C THR A 547 -41.54 -6.12 30.72
N LEU A 548 -41.11 -5.85 29.50
CA LEU A 548 -39.83 -5.23 29.19
C LEU A 548 -40.04 -3.75 28.95
N THR A 549 -39.34 -2.91 29.69
CA THR A 549 -39.46 -1.45 29.59
C THR A 549 -38.11 -0.83 29.24
N LEU A 550 -38.08 -0.11 28.12
CA LEU A 550 -36.96 0.74 27.72
C LEU A 550 -37.20 2.16 28.22
N GLN A 551 -36.28 2.68 29.04
CA GLN A 551 -36.35 4.03 29.57
C GLN A 551 -35.69 5.03 28.62
N LEU A 552 -36.39 6.14 28.37
CA LEU A 552 -35.98 7.20 27.44
C LEU A 552 -36.00 8.56 28.16
N TYR A 553 -35.10 9.47 27.76
CA TYR A 553 -35.08 10.86 28.22
C TYR A 553 -35.11 11.79 27.01
N VAL A 554 -36.25 12.45 26.79
CA VAL A 554 -36.64 13.04 25.51
C VAL A 554 -36.88 14.55 25.68
N PRO A 555 -36.53 15.41 24.69
CA PRO A 555 -36.82 16.84 24.75
C PRO A 555 -38.30 17.15 24.97
N ASP A 556 -38.60 18.11 25.86
CA ASP A 556 -39.97 18.52 26.18
C ASP A 556 -40.66 19.28 25.03
N THR A 557 -39.85 19.86 24.14
CA THR A 557 -40.31 20.58 22.94
C THR A 557 -40.89 19.67 21.86
N ASP A 558 -40.62 18.36 21.94
CA ASP A 558 -40.97 17.40 20.90
C ASP A 558 -41.88 16.30 21.45
N THR A 559 -43.00 16.07 20.76
CA THR A 559 -43.84 14.89 21.03
C THR A 559 -43.36 13.74 20.15
N ILE A 560 -42.78 12.71 20.75
CA ILE A 560 -42.51 11.42 20.10
C ILE A 560 -43.72 10.50 20.26
N TYR A 561 -44.05 9.80 19.19
CA TYR A 561 -45.18 8.87 19.12
C TYR A 561 -44.70 7.42 19.04
N THR A 562 -45.53 6.49 19.52
CA THR A 562 -45.22 5.05 19.52
C THR A 562 -45.11 4.46 18.12
N ASP A 563 -45.66 5.10 17.09
CA ASP A 563 -45.53 4.65 15.69
C ASP A 563 -44.16 4.97 15.06
N GLU A 564 -43.39 5.86 15.70
CA GLU A 564 -42.06 6.30 15.23
C GLU A 564 -40.90 5.49 15.80
N LEU A 565 -41.15 4.74 16.88
CA LEU A 565 -40.19 3.87 17.53
C LEU A 565 -40.72 2.44 17.52
N GLU A 566 -39.83 1.46 17.44
CA GLU A 566 -40.16 0.05 17.58
C GLU A 566 -39.28 -0.56 18.68
N LEU A 567 -39.90 -1.31 19.58
CA LEU A 567 -39.19 -2.19 20.51
C LEU A 567 -39.58 -3.63 20.17
N GLU A 568 -38.61 -4.42 19.72
CA GLU A 568 -38.76 -5.83 19.40
C GLU A 568 -38.00 -6.65 20.45
N VAL A 569 -38.62 -7.72 20.93
CA VAL A 569 -38.03 -8.66 21.89
C VAL A 569 -38.12 -10.06 21.31
N SER A 570 -36.96 -10.69 21.12
CA SER A 570 -36.84 -12.10 20.75
C SER A 570 -36.40 -12.90 21.98
N TYR A 571 -37.10 -13.97 22.31
CA TYR A 571 -36.82 -14.76 23.52
C TYR A 571 -37.21 -16.22 23.36
N MET A 572 -36.62 -17.11 24.17
CA MET A 572 -37.07 -18.50 24.28
C MET A 572 -38.27 -18.57 25.22
N SER A 573 -39.42 -19.08 24.75
CA SER A 573 -40.56 -19.31 25.65
C SER A 573 -40.42 -20.65 26.38
N ALA A 574 -41.01 -20.76 27.57
CA ALA A 574 -40.91 -21.96 28.40
C ALA A 574 -41.63 -23.19 27.83
N ALA A 575 -42.56 -22.99 26.89
CA ALA A 575 -43.35 -24.05 26.27
C ALA A 575 -43.04 -24.25 24.77
N ASP A 576 -42.75 -23.17 24.04
CA ASP A 576 -42.80 -23.13 22.57
C ASP A 576 -41.63 -22.35 21.95
N GLY A 577 -40.42 -22.92 21.93
CA GLY A 577 -39.30 -22.42 21.12
C GLY A 577 -39.04 -20.91 21.17
N TRP A 578 -38.45 -20.37 20.10
CA TRP A 578 -38.17 -18.93 19.97
C TRP A 578 -39.43 -18.14 19.57
N LYS A 579 -39.69 -17.03 20.28
CA LYS A 579 -40.75 -16.06 19.99
C LYS A 579 -40.14 -14.70 19.66
N VAL A 580 -40.87 -13.90 18.88
CA VAL A 580 -40.55 -12.50 18.59
C VAL A 580 -41.83 -11.70 18.78
N GLU A 581 -41.76 -10.66 19.60
CA GLU A 581 -42.88 -9.78 19.90
C GLU A 581 -42.41 -8.32 19.82
N SER A 582 -43.27 -7.43 19.34
CA SER A 582 -42.92 -6.02 19.18
C SER A 582 -44.05 -5.08 19.58
N VAL A 583 -43.66 -3.86 19.94
CA VAL A 583 -44.55 -2.72 20.18
C VAL A 583 -44.09 -1.53 19.34
N GLY A 584 -45.06 -0.75 18.85
CA GLY A 584 -44.80 0.43 18.04
C GLY A 584 -44.53 0.08 16.58
N GLY A 585 -43.73 0.90 15.90
CA GLY A 585 -43.20 0.58 14.57
C GLY A 585 -44.23 0.57 13.44
N ALA A 586 -45.37 1.23 13.59
CA ALA A 586 -46.37 1.37 12.52
C ALA A 586 -45.89 2.28 11.35
N ARG A 587 -44.66 2.81 11.42
CA ARG A 587 -43.94 3.52 10.34
C ARG A 587 -44.70 4.73 9.80
N GLY A 588 -45.51 5.36 10.66
CA GLY A 588 -46.39 6.47 10.28
C GLY A 588 -47.54 6.09 9.33
N LEU A 589 -47.76 4.80 9.04
CA LEU A 589 -48.91 4.33 8.28
C LEU A 589 -50.14 4.34 9.18
N GLN A 590 -50.85 5.46 9.18
CA GLN A 590 -52.17 5.54 9.79
C GLN A 590 -53.19 4.83 8.90
N LEU A 591 -53.99 3.95 9.51
CA LEU A 591 -55.34 3.70 9.00
C LEU A 591 -56.16 4.98 9.25
N ALA A 592 -56.78 5.51 8.20
CA ALA A 592 -57.55 6.75 8.27
C ALA A 592 -58.55 6.71 9.45
N GLY A 593 -58.48 7.72 10.34
CA GLY A 593 -59.37 7.85 11.51
C GLY A 593 -58.78 7.42 12.86
N SER A 594 -57.55 6.93 12.92
CA SER A 594 -56.84 6.64 14.19
C SER A 594 -55.90 7.78 14.59
N GLY A 595 -56.04 8.30 15.81
CA GLY A 595 -55.10 9.30 16.37
C GLY A 595 -53.73 8.69 16.66
N ARG A 596 -52.66 9.50 16.68
CA ARG A 596 -51.32 9.04 17.06
C ARG A 596 -51.20 8.96 18.58
N THR A 597 -50.60 7.88 19.08
CA THR A 597 -50.38 7.69 20.53
C THR A 597 -49.01 8.23 20.92
N ALA A 598 -48.96 9.25 21.78
CA ALA A 598 -47.71 9.77 22.32
C ALA A 598 -47.03 8.75 23.24
N LEU A 599 -45.70 8.81 23.35
CA LEU A 599 -44.96 7.97 24.30
C LEU A 599 -45.45 8.22 25.75
N ALA A 600 -45.66 7.14 26.47
CA ALA A 600 -46.05 7.20 27.87
C ALA A 600 -44.94 7.84 28.73
N ALA A 601 -45.35 8.61 29.75
CA ALA A 601 -44.43 9.10 30.77
C ALA A 601 -43.83 7.93 31.57
N SER A 602 -42.57 8.07 31.96
CA SER A 602 -41.93 7.14 32.88
C SER A 602 -41.87 7.70 34.29
N ALA A 603 -42.06 6.84 35.28
CA ALA A 603 -41.85 7.17 36.69
C ALA A 603 -40.36 7.07 37.11
N LYS A 604 -39.47 6.59 36.23
CA LYS A 604 -38.05 6.49 36.53
C LYS A 604 -37.41 7.87 36.62
N THR A 605 -36.64 8.07 37.69
CA THR A 605 -35.88 9.31 37.90
C THR A 605 -34.62 9.30 37.03
N TRP A 606 -34.46 10.36 36.24
CA TRP A 606 -33.23 10.63 35.49
C TRP A 606 -32.42 11.70 36.20
N THR A 607 -31.11 11.49 36.30
CA THR A 607 -30.16 12.52 36.70
C THR A 607 -29.79 13.32 35.45
N PRO A 608 -30.12 14.62 35.33
CA PRO A 608 -30.01 15.34 34.05
C PRO A 608 -28.59 15.71 33.63
N ASN A 609 -27.61 15.74 34.55
CA ASN A 609 -26.21 16.10 34.27
C ASN A 609 -25.99 17.34 33.38
N GLY A 610 -26.78 18.40 33.59
CA GLY A 610 -26.66 19.66 32.84
C GLY A 610 -27.41 19.70 31.51
N VAL A 611 -28.27 18.72 31.22
CA VAL A 611 -29.18 18.72 30.06
C VAL A 611 -30.59 19.12 30.50
N PRO A 612 -31.00 20.40 30.37
CA PRO A 612 -32.34 20.86 30.72
C PRO A 612 -33.38 20.52 29.64
N GLY A 613 -34.66 20.72 29.97
CA GLY A 613 -35.77 20.66 29.00
C GLY A 613 -36.02 19.28 28.40
N HIS A 614 -35.82 18.23 29.20
CA HIS A 614 -36.09 16.84 28.83
C HIS A 614 -36.92 16.16 29.93
N SER A 615 -37.78 15.23 29.54
CA SER A 615 -38.62 14.43 30.44
C SER A 615 -38.47 12.94 30.21
N ALA A 616 -38.73 12.18 31.28
CA ALA A 616 -38.67 10.73 31.28
C ALA A 616 -39.87 10.13 30.53
N LYS A 617 -39.59 9.30 29.53
CA LYS A 617 -40.56 8.55 28.73
C LYS A 617 -40.21 7.06 28.76
N LYS A 618 -41.14 6.21 28.34
CA LYS A 618 -40.92 4.76 28.24
C LYS A 618 -41.52 4.16 26.99
N LEU A 619 -40.93 3.04 26.55
CA LEU A 619 -41.49 2.12 25.57
C LEU A 619 -41.53 0.72 26.19
N GLU A 620 -42.70 0.09 26.18
CA GLU A 620 -42.93 -1.16 26.93
C GLU A 620 -43.61 -2.23 26.09
N VAL A 621 -43.15 -3.47 26.22
CA VAL A 621 -43.74 -4.66 25.60
C VAL A 621 -43.92 -5.74 26.66
N THR A 622 -45.12 -6.30 26.74
CA THR A 622 -45.41 -7.44 27.62
C THR A 622 -45.46 -8.70 26.79
N THR A 623 -44.65 -9.69 27.15
CA THR A 623 -44.60 -10.96 26.43
C THR A 623 -45.93 -11.70 26.53
N ALA A 624 -46.41 -12.27 25.45
CA ALA A 624 -47.62 -13.09 25.45
C ALA A 624 -47.38 -14.46 26.11
N PHE A 625 -46.13 -14.94 26.09
CA PHE A 625 -45.75 -16.25 26.63
C PHE A 625 -44.75 -16.12 27.79
N PRO A 626 -44.71 -17.11 28.71
CA PRO A 626 -43.69 -17.16 29.74
C PRO A 626 -42.28 -17.25 29.15
N VAL A 627 -41.42 -16.30 29.52
CA VAL A 627 -40.00 -16.32 29.15
C VAL A 627 -39.31 -17.46 29.88
N MET A 628 -38.54 -18.28 29.18
CA MET A 628 -37.83 -19.41 29.78
C MET A 628 -36.78 -18.92 30.79
N GLN A 629 -36.71 -19.57 31.95
CA GLN A 629 -35.66 -19.32 32.94
C GLN A 629 -34.28 -19.69 32.37
N ASN A 630 -33.26 -18.90 32.70
CA ASN A 630 -31.89 -19.07 32.26
C ASN A 630 -31.75 -19.08 30.72
N SER A 631 -32.51 -18.20 30.05
CA SER A 631 -32.46 -18.03 28.61
C SER A 631 -32.09 -16.60 28.21
N GLU A 632 -31.56 -16.45 27.00
CA GLU A 632 -31.22 -15.16 26.42
C GLU A 632 -32.47 -14.48 25.85
N MET A 633 -32.60 -13.19 26.13
CA MET A 633 -33.55 -12.28 25.50
C MET A 633 -32.77 -11.26 24.67
N LEU A 634 -33.16 -11.09 23.42
CA LEU A 634 -32.62 -10.07 22.52
C LEU A 634 -33.62 -8.95 22.40
N VAL A 635 -33.21 -7.75 22.82
CA VAL A 635 -34.04 -6.55 22.73
C VAL A 635 -33.45 -5.65 21.64
N ARG A 636 -34.22 -5.40 20.59
CA ARG A 636 -33.87 -4.49 19.50
C ARG A 636 -34.74 -3.27 19.58
N TRP A 637 -34.12 -2.10 19.49
CA TRP A 637 -34.83 -0.83 19.41
C TRP A 637 -34.55 -0.17 18.06
N SER A 638 -35.60 0.30 17.39
CA SER A 638 -35.52 0.88 16.06
C SER A 638 -36.24 2.24 15.96
N LEU A 639 -35.71 3.08 15.09
CA LEU A 639 -36.30 4.33 14.62
C LEU A 639 -37.02 4.04 13.29
N CYS A 640 -38.28 4.44 13.18
CA CYS A 640 -39.18 4.05 12.08
C CYS A 640 -39.73 5.26 11.30
N ALA A 641 -39.35 6.49 11.66
CA ALA A 641 -39.76 7.72 10.99
C ALA A 641 -38.58 8.69 10.85
N SER A 642 -38.70 9.72 10.00
CA SER A 642 -37.70 10.80 9.92
C SER A 642 -38.11 12.01 10.76
N ARG A 643 -37.13 12.78 11.25
CA ARG A 643 -37.30 14.02 12.02
C ARG A 643 -36.45 15.16 11.45
N THR A 644 -37.09 16.27 11.14
CA THR A 644 -36.42 17.50 10.69
C THR A 644 -36.95 18.68 11.52
N PRO A 645 -36.12 19.36 12.33
CA PRO A 645 -34.70 19.10 12.59
C PRO A 645 -34.43 17.77 13.30
N ALA A 646 -33.16 17.34 13.32
CA ALA A 646 -32.77 16.11 14.02
C ALA A 646 -33.01 16.24 15.53
N LEU A 647 -33.52 15.17 16.14
CA LEU A 647 -33.83 15.06 17.56
C LEU A 647 -32.68 14.42 18.34
N LEU A 648 -32.33 14.98 19.49
CA LEU A 648 -31.35 14.37 20.40
C LEU A 648 -32.08 13.88 21.65
N PHE A 649 -31.85 12.64 22.05
CA PHE A 649 -32.42 12.07 23.28
C PHE A 649 -31.50 10.98 23.84
N TYR A 650 -31.81 10.50 25.05
CA TYR A 650 -30.99 9.53 25.76
C TYR A 650 -31.78 8.26 26.05
N VAL A 651 -31.08 7.13 26.05
CA VAL A 651 -31.65 5.80 26.22
C VAL A 651 -30.89 5.09 27.34
N SER A 652 -31.64 4.48 28.26
CA SER A 652 -31.05 3.60 29.27
C SER A 652 -30.39 2.40 28.61
N PRO A 653 -29.17 2.03 28.99
CA PRO A 653 -28.54 0.82 28.49
C PRO A 653 -29.15 -0.44 29.13
N GLU A 654 -29.80 -0.28 30.28
CA GLU A 654 -30.51 -1.35 30.99
C GLU A 654 -31.99 -1.36 30.59
N VAL A 655 -32.50 -2.55 30.21
CA VAL A 655 -33.93 -2.80 29.99
C VAL A 655 -34.50 -3.38 31.28
N GLU A 656 -35.57 -2.78 31.76
CA GLU A 656 -36.24 -3.22 32.99
C GLU A 656 -37.15 -4.40 32.67
N ILE A 657 -37.07 -5.45 33.49
CA ILE A 657 -37.87 -6.67 33.32
C ILE A 657 -38.69 -6.87 34.60
N ALA A 658 -40.02 -6.75 34.49
CA ALA A 658 -40.98 -7.01 35.55
C ALA A 658 -41.73 -8.32 35.31
#